data_AF-A0A8H6J2N8-F1
#
_entry.id   AF-A0A8H6J2N8-F1
#
_cell.length_a   1.000
_cell.length_b   1.000
_cell.length_c   1.000
_cell.angle_alpha   90.00
_cell.angle_beta   90.00
_cell.angle_gamma   90.00
#
_symmetry.space_group_name_H-M   'P 1'
#
loop_
_entity.id
_entity.type
_entity.pdbx_description
1 polymer ?
#
loop_
_entity_poly.entity_id
_entity_poly.type
_entity_poly.pdbx_seq_one_letter_code
_entity_poly.pdbx_strand_id
1 'polypeptide(L)'
;YVGLGLPESTKNYKSHAVVRDAESGDLLFKLTGLRYHKLDTQEDPYSSHTYSRVLWKPDATHLGESGVAVIAEAEDALNEFIDLAAHKNPNLSVLEVSTIPSNVDSVWLDGGKADPAVRAASRAFQFSSSDATAIIDAEKKYGSKPGRSFAVLDVASAPEKLQASERTFDLVIVRTGEQSEETRQRVIQNARTLVSSEGHVVLQEQAAVESDIESLSSSSGFAKLFALESKGGVTTHVLVAPPELSAPKQNIELVHFSEPSDVTNDVVSKLTSLGWQITDGKQTNEGHKTILVLSDLSAAVLPTMSDSQWTLLKNTLVSDNQVLWVTMGSQLDAQSPDRAMIHGLARTVRNEDPSISITTLDVESATGPNTIAAIDDVLSHLGKVATTRQSTGIENEFVERGGVIHVGRVQPNDGVNAAEKALANGEDLVEGVLRDFKTTVRLQCERVGTIDSLVYTEVSASELPVPDGSVEVELFAAGLNFKDLAVTMGIVPENQHLLGLEGAGEIRRAGRDATMFKKGDRVLVFKKGAFGNRVIASVERTHHIPDWMSYEEAATLASVYLTALYSIFDLANTQHGDKVLIHSASGGLGIAAIQICKFIGAEIYATVGTQEKVDFLVDNFGIPRENIFNSRSTAFASELKAATKGYGVDVILNSLTGDILDESWRCIADGGTMVELGKRDMLDRNYLSMEPFGRNASYRCFDMSHEHVSDTVIARLMRQMMSLINQREIKPIAPITTFPFEDVDGAFRYMRGAKHIGKIVMSAQHKVEGKTTVMVRPAARSFDLPQDKSILVVGGLKGLCGSLAVYLAQKGAKHLVILARGGYDDAKSQSVLRNIKAQGAQVDLVRGDVSVLDDVRRAFQSATVPVGGVIQGAMVLRDKIFTSMTIDEYHGAVACKVPGTWNLHNVALEENLDLSFFTMLSSVSGVVGQKGQANYAAANAFLDSFAVYRQGLGLPAVSVDLGAIDDVGYMHEHNDLRVALDRDAWTPINENLFRQIVRVSIQQQISPLVVANSRSSTQLITSIAAPQPDSSKLLADARFLGLAFGTGESTAGGDGKDDKSRAVQALMLLIQSDADGSVVLKACVDVVNTQFQATLRLVEPMEPAKPLSSYGYGRLFPGVCQWTFRH
;
A
#
# COMPACT_ATOMS: atom_id res chain seq x y z
N TYR A 1 -3.15 24.46 -17.07
CA TYR A 1 -2.19 24.23 -15.98
C TYR A 1 -1.02 25.19 -16.15
N VAL A 2 -0.62 25.89 -15.09
CA VAL A 2 0.52 26.85 -15.10
C VAL A 2 1.39 26.65 -13.85
N GLY A 3 1.25 25.49 -13.20
CA GLY A 3 1.82 25.16 -11.90
C GLY A 3 3.13 24.38 -11.96
N LEU A 4 3.75 24.17 -10.81
CA LEU A 4 4.95 23.35 -10.62
C LEU A 4 4.53 21.88 -10.51
N GLY A 5 5.16 20.93 -11.22
CA GLY A 5 4.80 19.50 -11.15
C GLY A 5 3.90 18.98 -12.29
N LEU A 6 3.16 17.89 -12.06
CA LEU A 6 2.30 17.24 -13.08
C LEU A 6 0.97 18.00 -13.28
N PRO A 7 0.52 18.22 -14.52
CA PRO A 7 -0.82 18.77 -14.81
C PRO A 7 -1.97 17.99 -14.17
N GLU A 8 -1.74 16.70 -13.97
CA GLU A 8 -2.70 15.73 -13.42
C GLU A 8 -2.61 15.61 -11.89
N SER A 9 -1.58 16.21 -11.28
CA SER A 9 -1.44 16.27 -9.82
C SER A 9 -2.15 17.50 -9.30
N THR A 10 -3.10 17.28 -8.39
CA THR A 10 -3.94 18.32 -7.78
C THR A 10 -3.18 19.27 -6.84
N LYS A 11 -1.84 19.21 -6.79
CA LYS A 11 -1.02 19.89 -5.78
C LYS A 11 -0.65 21.33 -6.14
N ASN A 12 -0.87 21.80 -7.38
CA ASN A 12 -0.43 23.12 -7.82
C ASN A 12 -1.41 23.86 -8.73
N TYR A 13 -2.04 24.92 -8.22
CA TYR A 13 -2.94 25.78 -9.00
C TYR A 13 -2.59 27.25 -8.87
N LYS A 14 -2.84 27.99 -9.96
CA LYS A 14 -2.94 29.45 -9.93
C LYS A 14 -4.42 29.82 -10.00
N SER A 15 -4.95 30.47 -8.98
CA SER A 15 -6.33 30.95 -9.00
C SER A 15 -6.41 32.46 -8.94
N HIS A 16 -7.51 32.97 -9.49
CA HIS A 16 -7.96 34.33 -9.31
C HIS A 16 -9.31 34.23 -8.60
N ALA A 17 -9.49 34.96 -7.50
CA ALA A 17 -10.77 35.05 -6.83
C ALA A 17 -11.31 36.46 -7.01
N VAL A 18 -12.55 36.55 -7.49
CA VAL A 18 -13.27 37.82 -7.62
C VAL A 18 -14.57 37.66 -6.89
N VAL A 19 -14.77 38.44 -5.84
CA VAL A 19 -16.05 38.54 -5.13
C VAL A 19 -16.70 39.83 -5.57
N ARG A 20 -17.96 39.73 -5.98
CA ARG A 20 -18.81 40.87 -6.33
C ARG A 20 -20.02 40.89 -5.42
N ASP A 21 -20.52 42.09 -5.17
CA ASP A 21 -21.81 42.27 -4.53
C ASP A 21 -22.91 41.65 -5.40
N ALA A 22 -23.81 40.88 -4.79
CA ALA A 22 -24.79 40.09 -5.52
C ALA A 22 -25.94 40.95 -6.09
N GLU A 23 -26.21 42.11 -5.49
CA GLU A 23 -27.29 43.01 -5.91
C GLU A 23 -26.77 44.13 -6.80
N SER A 24 -25.64 44.77 -6.46
CA SER A 24 -25.09 45.90 -7.21
C SER A 24 -24.10 45.49 -8.31
N GLY A 25 -23.50 44.29 -8.22
CA GLY A 25 -22.45 43.83 -9.13
C GLY A 25 -21.06 44.45 -8.89
N ASP A 26 -20.93 45.29 -7.85
CA ASP A 26 -19.68 45.97 -7.51
C ASP A 26 -18.59 45.00 -7.10
N LEU A 27 -17.34 45.35 -7.39
CA LEU A 27 -16.18 44.54 -7.01
C LEU A 27 -15.89 44.70 -5.51
N LEU A 28 -16.14 43.65 -4.71
CA LEU A 28 -15.85 43.65 -3.27
C LEU A 28 -14.43 43.17 -2.95
N PHE A 29 -13.95 42.17 -3.68
CA PHE A 29 -12.62 41.59 -3.44
C PHE A 29 -12.05 41.02 -4.74
N LYS A 30 -10.75 41.26 -4.97
CA LYS A 30 -10.02 40.71 -6.12
C LYS A 30 -8.66 40.20 -5.67
N LEU A 31 -8.51 38.89 -5.66
CA LEU A 31 -7.24 38.19 -5.47
C LEU A 31 -6.75 37.70 -6.83
N THR A 32 -5.56 38.13 -7.24
CA THR A 32 -4.98 37.70 -8.52
C THR A 32 -3.67 36.98 -8.33
N GLY A 33 -3.54 35.82 -8.98
CA GLY A 33 -2.27 35.10 -9.01
C GLY A 33 -1.93 34.39 -7.70
N LEU A 34 -2.96 33.97 -6.93
CA LEU A 34 -2.77 33.09 -5.79
C LEU A 34 -2.15 31.78 -6.32
N ARG A 35 -0.99 31.40 -5.79
CA ARG A 35 -0.33 30.14 -6.09
C ARG A 35 -0.42 29.25 -4.86
N TYR A 36 -0.99 28.07 -5.03
CA TYR A 36 -1.11 27.08 -3.97
C TYR A 36 -0.11 25.94 -4.24
N HIS A 37 0.63 25.54 -3.20
CA HIS A 37 1.49 24.36 -3.20
C HIS A 37 1.19 23.57 -1.93
N LYS A 38 0.68 22.34 -2.06
CA LYS A 38 0.43 21.48 -0.90
C LYS A 38 1.78 20.95 -0.38
N LEU A 39 2.17 21.38 0.82
CA LEU A 39 3.26 20.76 1.58
C LEU A 39 2.66 19.63 2.42
N ASP A 40 2.92 18.38 2.07
CA ASP A 40 2.48 17.23 2.87
C ASP A 40 3.42 17.12 4.10
N THR A 41 3.07 17.82 5.19
CA THR A 41 3.87 17.85 6.43
C THR A 41 3.21 17.11 7.60
N GLN A 42 2.01 16.58 7.42
CA GLN A 42 1.29 15.81 8.44
C GLN A 42 0.64 14.57 7.82
N GLU A 43 0.68 13.47 8.55
CA GLU A 43 -0.14 12.29 8.27
C GLU A 43 -1.61 12.71 8.37
N ASP A 44 -2.32 12.64 7.24
CA ASP A 44 -3.77 12.81 7.22
C ASP A 44 -4.36 11.68 8.10
N PRO A 45 -5.15 11.95 9.15
CA PRO A 45 -5.73 10.90 9.98
C PRO A 45 -6.63 9.93 9.20
N TYR A 46 -7.01 10.26 7.97
CA TYR A 46 -7.73 9.37 7.04
C TYR A 46 -6.80 8.54 6.13
N SER A 47 -5.47 8.75 6.17
CA SER A 47 -4.50 8.07 5.30
C SER A 47 -4.12 6.66 5.75
N SER A 48 -4.40 6.29 7.00
CA SER A 48 -4.10 4.99 7.61
C SER A 48 -5.27 3.99 7.54
N HIS A 49 -6.20 4.15 6.60
CA HIS A 49 -7.38 3.29 6.51
C HIS A 49 -7.02 1.84 6.14
N THR A 50 -7.49 0.89 6.95
CA THR A 50 -7.30 -0.56 6.73
C THR A 50 -8.56 -1.17 6.13
N TYR A 51 -8.39 -1.85 5.01
CA TYR A 51 -9.40 -2.74 4.43
C TYR A 51 -9.29 -4.13 5.07
N SER A 52 -10.41 -4.71 5.45
CA SER A 52 -10.51 -6.05 6.07
C SER A 52 -11.40 -6.98 5.25
N ARG A 53 -11.35 -8.28 5.54
CA ARG A 53 -12.19 -9.33 4.93
C ARG A 53 -12.59 -10.38 5.97
N VAL A 54 -13.64 -11.14 5.68
CA VAL A 54 -13.95 -12.39 6.41
C VAL A 54 -13.21 -13.54 5.74
N LEU A 55 -12.44 -14.29 6.52
CA LEU A 55 -11.76 -15.51 6.10
C LEU A 55 -12.41 -16.71 6.81
N TRP A 56 -12.88 -17.69 6.05
CA TRP A 56 -13.38 -18.95 6.57
C TRP A 56 -12.31 -20.01 6.42
N LYS A 57 -11.99 -20.71 7.52
CA LYS A 57 -11.08 -21.86 7.50
C LYS A 57 -11.66 -23.01 8.31
N PRO A 58 -11.25 -24.26 8.02
CA PRO A 58 -11.60 -25.42 8.84
C PRO A 58 -11.37 -25.16 10.34
N ASP A 59 -12.31 -25.61 11.17
CA ASP A 59 -12.18 -25.54 12.62
C ASP A 59 -11.24 -26.65 13.11
N ALA A 60 -10.08 -26.24 13.63
CA ALA A 60 -9.06 -27.16 14.13
C ALA A 60 -9.56 -28.08 15.26
N THR A 61 -10.58 -27.67 16.03
CA THR A 61 -11.13 -28.51 17.13
C THR A 61 -12.08 -29.60 16.65
N HIS A 62 -12.68 -29.43 15.46
CA HIS A 62 -13.68 -30.34 14.88
C HIS A 62 -13.15 -31.10 13.65
N LEU A 63 -11.84 -31.35 13.58
CA LEU A 63 -11.25 -32.11 12.48
C LEU A 63 -11.71 -33.58 12.53
N GLY A 64 -12.56 -33.97 11.58
CA GLY A 64 -12.84 -35.37 11.22
C GLY A 64 -11.93 -35.87 10.09
N GLU A 65 -12.15 -37.09 9.60
CA GLU A 65 -11.37 -37.68 8.49
C GLU A 65 -11.30 -36.77 7.26
N SER A 66 -12.43 -36.16 6.89
CA SER A 66 -12.52 -35.21 5.77
C SER A 66 -11.68 -33.95 5.98
N GLY A 67 -11.63 -33.42 7.20
CA GLY A 67 -10.82 -32.24 7.53
C GLY A 67 -9.33 -32.54 7.49
N VAL A 68 -8.93 -33.73 7.94
CA VAL A 68 -7.54 -34.21 7.87
C VAL A 68 -7.11 -34.39 6.41
N ALA A 69 -7.98 -34.92 5.55
CA ALA A 69 -7.70 -35.06 4.13
C ALA A 69 -7.41 -33.69 3.46
N VAL A 70 -8.19 -32.65 3.79
CA VAL A 70 -7.96 -31.28 3.29
C VAL A 70 -6.57 -30.75 3.68
N ILE A 71 -6.15 -30.98 4.93
CA ILE A 71 -4.82 -30.56 5.41
C ILE A 71 -3.71 -31.36 4.71
N ALA A 72 -3.91 -32.65 4.50
CA ALA A 72 -2.94 -33.53 3.85
C ALA A 72 -2.69 -33.20 2.37
N GLU A 73 -3.65 -32.57 1.69
CA GLU A 73 -3.48 -32.12 0.30
C GLU A 73 -2.59 -30.87 0.15
N ALA A 74 -2.38 -30.11 1.24
CA ALA A 74 -1.56 -28.90 1.23
C ALA A 74 -0.09 -29.19 0.87
N GLU A 75 0.61 -28.19 0.31
CA GLU A 75 2.06 -28.32 0.05
C GLU A 75 2.86 -28.54 1.33
N ASP A 76 2.40 -27.95 2.44
CA ASP A 76 2.99 -28.06 3.77
C ASP A 76 1.88 -28.28 4.82
N ALA A 77 1.51 -29.55 5.02
CA ALA A 77 0.45 -29.96 5.93
C ALA A 77 0.68 -29.52 7.40
N LEU A 78 1.93 -29.44 7.84
CA LEU A 78 2.29 -28.98 9.18
C LEU A 78 1.98 -27.49 9.35
N ASN A 79 2.46 -26.67 8.42
CA ASN A 79 2.18 -25.23 8.47
C ASN A 79 0.70 -24.92 8.25
N GLU A 80 0.00 -25.69 7.42
CA GLU A 80 -1.45 -25.56 7.26
C GLU A 80 -2.18 -25.82 8.58
N PHE A 81 -1.88 -26.92 9.29
CA PHE A 81 -2.48 -27.18 10.60
C PHE A 81 -2.18 -26.08 11.63
N ILE A 82 -0.93 -25.61 11.69
CA ILE A 82 -0.54 -24.50 12.58
C ILE A 82 -1.35 -23.24 12.26
N ASP A 83 -1.52 -22.92 10.97
CA ASP A 83 -2.30 -21.77 10.52
C ASP A 83 -3.79 -21.93 10.84
N LEU A 84 -4.34 -23.16 10.80
CA LEU A 84 -5.70 -23.45 11.24
C LEU A 84 -5.88 -23.31 12.75
N ALA A 85 -4.92 -23.79 13.54
CA ALA A 85 -4.92 -23.63 14.99
C ALA A 85 -4.88 -22.14 15.37
N ALA A 86 -4.00 -21.36 14.73
CA ALA A 86 -3.90 -19.92 14.93
C ALA A 86 -5.13 -19.17 14.39
N HIS A 87 -5.78 -19.65 13.33
CA HIS A 87 -7.05 -19.09 12.88
C HIS A 87 -8.18 -19.34 13.89
N LYS A 88 -8.25 -20.54 14.45
CA LYS A 88 -9.23 -20.91 15.50
C LYS A 88 -9.01 -20.09 16.76
N ASN A 89 -7.77 -19.94 17.21
CA ASN A 89 -7.44 -19.10 18.35
C ASN A 89 -6.30 -18.14 17.96
N PRO A 90 -6.60 -16.91 17.52
CA PRO A 90 -5.54 -15.97 17.18
C PRO A 90 -4.64 -15.60 18.36
N ASN A 91 -5.17 -15.65 19.58
CA ASN A 91 -4.46 -15.29 20.82
C ASN A 91 -3.76 -16.49 21.49
N LEU A 92 -3.38 -17.53 20.74
CA LEU A 92 -2.69 -18.70 21.30
C LEU A 92 -1.47 -18.31 22.14
N SER A 93 -1.29 -19.03 23.23
CA SER A 93 0.02 -19.22 23.86
C SER A 93 0.71 -20.42 23.22
N VAL A 94 1.89 -20.20 22.63
CA VAL A 94 2.61 -21.21 21.84
C VAL A 94 3.94 -21.53 22.48
N LEU A 95 4.23 -22.83 22.62
CA LEU A 95 5.54 -23.36 22.99
C LEU A 95 6.09 -24.19 21.83
N GLU A 96 7.23 -23.80 21.28
CA GLU A 96 7.98 -24.62 20.32
C GLU A 96 9.23 -25.18 21.01
N VAL A 97 9.36 -26.50 21.05
CA VAL A 97 10.48 -27.22 21.64
C VAL A 97 11.24 -27.98 20.57
N SER A 98 12.54 -27.67 20.41
CA SER A 98 13.46 -28.43 19.56
C SER A 98 14.39 -29.29 20.42
N THR A 99 14.29 -30.61 20.27
CA THR A 99 15.23 -31.57 20.88
C THR A 99 16.36 -31.95 19.91
N ILE A 100 16.45 -31.30 18.75
CA ILE A 100 17.48 -31.54 17.75
C ILE A 100 18.69 -30.67 18.10
N PRO A 101 19.89 -31.24 18.36
CA PRO A 101 21.06 -30.47 18.75
C PRO A 101 21.38 -29.37 17.74
N SER A 102 21.69 -28.16 18.23
CA SER A 102 22.08 -27.00 17.42
C SER A 102 21.10 -26.56 16.31
N ASN A 103 19.84 -27.02 16.32
CA ASN A 103 18.82 -26.55 15.39
C ASN A 103 18.21 -25.22 15.89
N VAL A 104 18.29 -24.20 15.05
CA VAL A 104 17.81 -22.83 15.33
C VAL A 104 16.58 -22.45 14.52
N ASP A 105 16.10 -23.35 13.66
CA ASP A 105 14.95 -23.07 12.81
C ASP A 105 13.67 -23.19 13.63
N SER A 106 12.71 -22.32 13.37
CA SER A 106 11.41 -22.36 14.06
C SER A 106 10.32 -22.52 13.02
N VAL A 107 9.51 -23.57 13.16
CA VAL A 107 8.37 -23.80 12.26
C VAL A 107 7.33 -22.69 12.45
N TRP A 108 7.17 -22.17 13.67
CA TRP A 108 6.26 -21.05 13.92
C TRP A 108 6.76 -19.75 13.27
N LEU A 109 8.05 -19.42 13.42
CA LEU A 109 8.63 -18.13 13.00
C LEU A 109 9.15 -18.08 11.56
N ASP A 110 9.55 -19.22 10.99
CA ASP A 110 9.99 -19.37 9.60
C ASP A 110 8.90 -19.93 8.70
N GLY A 111 7.90 -20.61 9.27
CA GLY A 111 6.80 -21.19 8.52
C GLY A 111 5.81 -20.14 8.03
N GLY A 112 5.35 -20.32 6.79
CA GLY A 112 4.29 -19.52 6.17
C GLY A 112 4.79 -18.56 5.09
N LYS A 113 4.46 -18.86 3.82
CA LYS A 113 4.50 -17.90 2.71
C LYS A 113 3.18 -17.13 2.56
N ALA A 114 2.12 -17.46 3.31
CA ALA A 114 0.74 -17.11 2.93
C ALA A 114 -0.04 -16.21 3.91
N ASP A 115 0.20 -16.20 5.23
CA ASP A 115 -0.54 -15.29 6.14
C ASP A 115 0.23 -14.94 7.45
N PRO A 116 1.19 -14.00 7.41
CA PRO A 116 1.97 -13.60 8.58
C PRO A 116 1.13 -12.98 9.72
N ALA A 117 -0.07 -12.47 9.42
CA ALA A 117 -0.89 -11.74 10.37
C ALA A 117 -1.52 -12.66 11.42
N VAL A 118 -1.94 -13.88 11.02
CA VAL A 118 -2.64 -14.82 11.92
C VAL A 118 -1.73 -15.31 13.04
N ARG A 119 -0.47 -15.66 12.74
CA ARG A 119 0.51 -16.06 13.76
C ARG A 119 1.01 -14.88 14.59
N ALA A 120 1.04 -13.66 14.02
CA ALA A 120 1.46 -12.47 14.73
C ALA A 120 0.50 -12.03 15.84
N ALA A 121 -0.75 -12.52 15.83
CA ALA A 121 -1.74 -12.28 16.86
C ALA A 121 -1.55 -13.11 18.14
N SER A 122 -0.64 -14.08 18.15
CA SER A 122 -0.40 -14.92 19.33
C SER A 122 -0.08 -14.09 20.56
N ARG A 123 -0.71 -14.42 21.70
CA ARG A 123 -0.50 -13.73 22.98
C ARG A 123 0.92 -13.89 23.48
N ALA A 124 1.51 -15.07 23.29
CA ALA A 124 2.87 -15.37 23.69
C ALA A 124 3.45 -16.48 22.82
N PHE A 125 4.72 -16.34 22.45
CA PHE A 125 5.49 -17.38 21.81
C PHE A 125 6.78 -17.65 22.59
N GLN A 126 7.01 -18.91 22.95
CA GLN A 126 8.24 -19.37 23.57
C GLN A 126 8.95 -20.39 22.69
N PHE A 127 10.21 -20.11 22.34
CA PHE A 127 11.10 -21.09 21.74
C PHE A 127 11.99 -21.71 22.81
N SER A 128 12.09 -23.04 22.80
CA SER A 128 12.83 -23.79 23.78
C SER A 128 13.66 -24.94 23.19
N SER A 129 14.79 -25.21 23.82
CA SER A 129 15.68 -26.31 23.47
C SER A 129 16.45 -26.78 24.70
N SER A 130 16.92 -28.02 24.68
CA SER A 130 17.86 -28.57 25.65
C SER A 130 19.31 -28.08 25.42
N ASP A 131 19.60 -27.48 24.26
CA ASP A 131 20.92 -26.92 23.91
C ASP A 131 20.94 -25.39 24.11
N ALA A 132 21.71 -24.93 25.10
CA ALA A 132 21.85 -23.50 25.41
C ALA A 132 22.46 -22.68 24.26
N THR A 133 23.27 -23.29 23.40
CA THR A 133 23.88 -22.61 22.24
C THR A 133 22.82 -22.33 21.17
N ALA A 134 21.93 -23.29 20.91
CA ALA A 134 20.83 -23.14 19.98
C ALA A 134 19.86 -22.01 20.39
N ILE A 135 19.63 -21.83 21.70
CA ILE A 135 18.83 -20.73 22.25
C ILE A 135 19.43 -19.36 21.92
N ILE A 136 20.75 -19.20 22.12
CA ILE A 136 21.45 -17.93 21.85
C ILE A 136 21.41 -17.60 20.36
N ASP A 137 21.64 -18.59 19.50
CA ASP A 137 21.61 -18.39 18.05
C ASP A 137 20.18 -18.12 17.53
N ALA A 138 19.16 -18.75 18.11
CA ALA A 138 17.75 -18.45 17.82
C ALA A 138 17.36 -17.04 18.26
N GLU A 139 17.81 -16.59 19.45
CA GLU A 139 17.60 -15.22 19.92
C GLU A 139 18.32 -14.20 19.01
N LYS A 140 19.51 -14.51 18.50
CA LYS A 140 20.19 -13.68 17.52
C LYS A 140 19.43 -13.59 16.18
N LYS A 141 18.83 -14.70 15.73
CA LYS A 141 18.06 -14.78 14.47
C LYS A 141 16.70 -14.08 14.58
N TYR A 142 16.01 -14.20 15.72
CA TYR A 142 14.61 -13.77 15.86
C TYR A 142 14.32 -12.73 16.95
N GLY A 143 15.28 -12.37 17.79
CA GLY A 143 15.08 -11.49 18.94
C GLY A 143 14.67 -10.05 18.60
N SER A 144 14.80 -9.64 17.33
CA SER A 144 14.25 -8.36 16.84
C SER A 144 12.72 -8.37 16.68
N LYS A 145 12.09 -9.54 16.74
CA LYS A 145 10.64 -9.69 16.64
C LYS A 145 10.01 -9.46 18.05
N PRO A 146 9.01 -8.58 18.26
CA PRO A 146 8.37 -8.29 19.57
C PRO A 146 7.53 -9.44 20.22
N GLY A 147 7.62 -9.69 21.53
CA GLY A 147 6.74 -10.66 22.21
C GLY A 147 7.14 -12.14 22.09
N ARG A 148 8.44 -12.40 21.90
CA ARG A 148 9.04 -13.74 21.83
C ARG A 148 9.94 -13.96 23.04
N SER A 149 9.87 -15.13 23.65
CA SER A 149 10.76 -15.52 24.74
C SER A 149 11.57 -16.76 24.38
N PHE A 150 12.82 -16.82 24.83
CA PHE A 150 13.71 -17.94 24.59
C PHE A 150 14.11 -18.54 25.94
N ALA A 151 13.93 -19.85 26.12
CA ALA A 151 14.19 -20.51 27.40
C ALA A 151 14.73 -21.92 27.21
N VAL A 152 15.72 -22.31 28.03
CA VAL A 152 16.21 -23.68 28.06
C VAL A 152 15.14 -24.57 28.70
N LEU A 153 14.66 -25.55 27.96
CA LEU A 153 13.69 -26.53 28.43
C LEU A 153 14.00 -27.89 27.80
N ASP A 154 14.15 -28.90 28.65
CA ASP A 154 14.29 -30.29 28.22
C ASP A 154 12.97 -31.04 28.46
N VAL A 155 12.15 -31.18 27.42
CA VAL A 155 10.87 -31.88 27.46
C VAL A 155 11.03 -33.40 27.65
N ALA A 156 12.24 -33.96 27.48
CA ALA A 156 12.55 -35.36 27.76
C ALA A 156 13.01 -35.60 29.22
N SER A 157 13.14 -34.55 30.03
CA SER A 157 13.56 -34.62 31.43
C SER A 157 12.45 -35.11 32.38
N ALA A 158 12.80 -35.38 33.64
CA ALA A 158 11.83 -35.85 34.64
C ALA A 158 10.71 -34.80 34.88
N PRO A 159 9.43 -35.21 35.01
CA PRO A 159 8.29 -34.28 35.15
C PRO A 159 8.46 -33.21 36.24
N GLU A 160 9.13 -33.55 37.34
CA GLU A 160 9.41 -32.65 38.48
C GLU A 160 10.28 -31.43 38.09
N LYS A 161 11.10 -31.53 37.03
CA LYS A 161 11.92 -30.44 36.49
C LYS A 161 11.15 -29.50 35.55
N LEU A 162 9.99 -29.95 35.06
CA LEU A 162 9.08 -29.17 34.21
C LEU A 162 8.04 -28.38 35.05
N GLN A 163 7.74 -28.83 36.27
CA GLN A 163 6.73 -28.27 37.17
C GLN A 163 7.03 -26.86 37.72
N ALA A 164 8.22 -26.28 37.45
CA ALA A 164 8.60 -24.97 37.97
C ALA A 164 7.98 -23.77 37.21
N SER A 165 7.35 -23.98 36.05
CA SER A 165 6.67 -22.93 35.28
C SER A 165 5.16 -23.09 35.30
N GLU A 166 4.43 -22.17 35.94
CA GLU A 166 2.96 -22.10 36.00
C GLU A 166 2.27 -21.82 34.63
N ARG A 167 2.83 -22.28 33.50
CA ARG A 167 2.33 -21.93 32.16
C ARG A 167 1.88 -23.17 31.39
N THR A 168 0.56 -23.32 31.26
CA THR A 168 -0.06 -24.16 30.23
C THR A 168 -0.10 -23.39 28.91
N PHE A 169 0.17 -24.08 27.80
CA PHE A 169 0.16 -23.54 26.44
C PHE A 169 -1.03 -24.10 25.65
N ASP A 170 -1.52 -23.33 24.69
CA ASP A 170 -2.64 -23.74 23.84
C ASP A 170 -2.17 -24.57 22.62
N LEU A 171 -0.93 -24.35 22.19
CA LEU A 171 -0.26 -25.13 21.15
C LEU A 171 1.17 -25.45 21.59
N VAL A 172 1.51 -26.74 21.64
CA VAL A 172 2.87 -27.22 21.90
C VAL A 172 3.41 -27.92 20.66
N ILE A 173 4.45 -27.35 20.05
CA ILE A 173 5.12 -27.90 18.87
C ILE A 173 6.41 -28.57 19.33
N VAL A 174 6.55 -29.87 19.14
CA VAL A 174 7.74 -30.64 19.52
C VAL A 174 8.41 -31.19 18.28
N ARG A 175 9.65 -30.75 18.05
CA ARG A 175 10.49 -31.20 16.94
C ARG A 175 11.56 -32.13 17.47
N THR A 176 11.51 -33.37 17.00
CA THR A 176 12.35 -34.45 17.52
C THR A 176 13.14 -35.15 16.40
N GLY A 177 14.41 -35.47 16.71
CA GLY A 177 15.26 -36.31 15.89
C GLY A 177 15.09 -37.80 16.19
N GLU A 178 16.06 -38.64 15.82
CA GLU A 178 16.07 -40.06 16.22
C GLU A 178 16.23 -40.19 17.74
N GLN A 179 15.25 -40.83 18.40
CA GLN A 179 15.23 -41.01 19.85
C GLN A 179 14.80 -42.43 20.24
N SER A 180 15.15 -42.83 21.47
CA SER A 180 14.71 -44.11 22.03
C SER A 180 13.21 -44.09 22.38
N GLU A 181 12.57 -45.25 22.38
CA GLU A 181 11.13 -45.40 22.68
C GLU A 181 10.77 -44.87 24.08
N GLU A 182 11.65 -45.08 25.07
CA GLU A 182 11.48 -44.52 26.42
C GLU A 182 11.50 -42.98 26.45
N THR A 183 12.36 -42.37 25.63
CA THR A 183 12.44 -40.91 25.51
C THR A 183 11.17 -40.38 24.86
N ARG A 184 10.70 -41.01 23.78
CA ARG A 184 9.47 -40.65 23.07
C ARG A 184 8.25 -40.70 23.99
N GLN A 185 8.11 -41.76 24.79
CA GLN A 185 7.02 -41.91 25.76
C GLN A 185 7.03 -40.77 26.79
N ARG A 186 8.21 -40.40 27.31
CA ARG A 186 8.34 -39.28 28.25
C ARG A 186 8.00 -37.93 27.61
N VAL A 187 8.42 -37.70 26.36
CA VAL A 187 8.11 -36.46 25.63
C VAL A 187 6.60 -36.28 25.46
N ILE A 188 5.88 -37.33 25.05
CA ILE A 188 4.41 -37.30 24.88
C ILE A 188 3.72 -37.07 26.24
N GLN A 189 4.14 -37.77 27.29
CA GLN A 189 3.59 -37.62 28.63
C GLN A 189 3.83 -36.22 29.20
N ASN A 190 5.02 -35.66 29.03
CA ASN A 190 5.37 -34.32 29.48
C ASN A 190 4.64 -33.25 28.67
N ALA A 191 4.55 -33.40 27.35
CA ALA A 191 3.78 -32.48 26.50
C ALA A 191 2.30 -32.40 26.95
N ARG A 192 1.70 -33.50 27.42
CA ARG A 192 0.35 -33.50 27.98
C ARG A 192 0.21 -32.59 29.21
N THR A 193 1.26 -32.47 30.03
CA THR A 193 1.25 -31.60 31.22
C THR A 193 1.44 -30.12 30.89
N LEU A 194 1.99 -29.82 29.72
CA LEU A 194 2.27 -28.46 29.25
C LEU A 194 1.12 -27.87 28.42
N VAL A 195 0.21 -28.69 27.90
CA VAL A 195 -0.92 -28.25 27.06
C VAL A 195 -2.20 -28.00 27.87
N SER A 196 -2.97 -26.98 27.51
CA SER A 196 -4.25 -26.62 28.14
C SER A 196 -5.35 -27.65 27.89
N SER A 197 -6.50 -27.53 28.59
CA SER A 197 -7.59 -28.53 28.57
C SER A 197 -8.31 -28.73 27.23
N GLU A 198 -8.01 -27.90 26.22
CA GLU A 198 -8.47 -28.06 24.83
C GLU A 198 -7.36 -27.76 23.80
N GLY A 199 -6.10 -27.75 24.25
CA GLY A 199 -4.96 -27.43 23.40
C GLY A 199 -4.47 -28.60 22.55
N HIS A 200 -3.57 -28.29 21.61
CA HIS A 200 -3.03 -29.23 20.64
C HIS A 200 -1.53 -29.46 20.87
N VAL A 201 -1.07 -30.69 20.67
CA VAL A 201 0.37 -31.01 20.60
C VAL A 201 0.69 -31.49 19.19
N VAL A 202 1.69 -30.87 18.57
CA VAL A 202 2.18 -31.21 17.24
C VAL A 202 3.56 -31.84 17.40
N LEU A 203 3.69 -33.12 17.05
CA LEU A 203 4.94 -33.87 17.11
C LEU A 203 5.47 -34.10 15.69
N GLN A 204 6.63 -33.52 15.37
CA GLN A 204 7.29 -33.69 14.07
C GLN A 204 8.51 -34.63 14.22
N GLU A 205 8.49 -35.79 13.55
CA GLU A 205 9.58 -36.77 13.60
C GLU A 205 10.35 -36.84 12.25
N GLN A 206 11.68 -36.76 12.29
CA GLN A 206 12.53 -36.76 11.08
C GLN A 206 12.78 -38.13 10.42
N ALA A 207 12.37 -39.25 11.05
CA ALA A 207 12.49 -40.60 10.46
C ALA A 207 11.39 -41.55 10.97
N ALA A 208 10.69 -42.21 10.04
CA ALA A 208 9.63 -43.17 10.34
C ALA A 208 10.21 -44.47 10.93
N VAL A 209 10.11 -44.61 12.25
CA VAL A 209 10.24 -45.92 12.92
C VAL A 209 8.83 -46.42 13.18
N GLU A 210 8.51 -47.65 12.74
CA GLU A 210 7.27 -48.36 13.10
C GLU A 210 7.13 -48.39 14.63
N SER A 211 6.36 -47.45 15.17
CA SER A 211 6.08 -47.37 16.60
C SER A 211 4.62 -47.04 16.80
N ASP A 212 4.02 -47.66 17.82
CA ASP A 212 2.58 -47.59 18.11
C ASP A 212 2.25 -46.29 18.86
N ILE A 213 2.37 -45.15 18.15
CA ILE A 213 2.06 -43.83 18.67
C ILE A 213 0.60 -43.76 19.12
N GLU A 214 -0.31 -44.51 18.48
CA GLU A 214 -1.73 -44.58 18.83
C GLU A 214 -1.95 -45.13 20.25
N SER A 215 -1.29 -46.25 20.58
CA SER A 215 -1.28 -46.82 21.94
C SER A 215 -0.65 -45.87 22.97
N LEU A 216 0.50 -45.26 22.64
CA LEU A 216 1.20 -44.30 23.52
C LEU A 216 0.37 -43.05 23.80
N SER A 217 -0.30 -42.51 22.79
CA SER A 217 -1.17 -41.33 22.90
C SER A 217 -2.36 -41.59 23.81
N SER A 218 -3.04 -42.73 23.61
CA SER A 218 -4.18 -43.14 24.42
C SER A 218 -3.79 -43.36 25.87
N SER A 219 -2.64 -43.98 26.13
CA SER A 219 -2.12 -44.21 27.49
C SER A 219 -1.68 -42.92 28.20
N SER A 220 -1.34 -41.88 27.44
CA SER A 220 -0.91 -40.58 27.96
C SER A 220 -2.06 -39.58 28.12
N GLY A 221 -3.30 -40.00 27.88
CA GLY A 221 -4.50 -39.19 28.13
C GLY A 221 -4.83 -38.17 27.05
N PHE A 222 -4.54 -38.48 25.78
CA PHE A 222 -5.05 -37.76 24.60
C PHE A 222 -6.31 -38.46 24.05
N ALA A 223 -7.22 -37.69 23.44
CA ALA A 223 -8.50 -38.22 22.95
C ALA A 223 -8.53 -38.52 21.45
N LYS A 224 -7.74 -37.81 20.64
CA LYS A 224 -7.63 -38.03 19.20
C LYS A 224 -6.18 -37.91 18.74
N LEU A 225 -5.83 -38.69 17.72
CA LEU A 225 -4.54 -38.68 17.03
C LEU A 225 -4.81 -38.59 15.53
N PHE A 226 -4.09 -37.71 14.84
CA PHE A 226 -4.06 -37.66 13.37
C PHE A 226 -2.62 -37.68 12.88
N ALA A 227 -2.36 -38.40 11.78
CA ALA A 227 -1.07 -38.40 11.10
C ALA A 227 -1.16 -37.59 9.81
N LEU A 228 -0.24 -36.66 9.63
CA LEU A 228 -0.08 -35.83 8.44
C LEU A 228 1.22 -36.21 7.75
N GLU A 229 1.14 -36.80 6.57
CA GLU A 229 2.31 -37.13 5.76
C GLU A 229 2.66 -35.96 4.83
N SER A 230 3.88 -35.44 4.93
CA SER A 230 4.36 -34.41 4.01
C SER A 230 4.92 -35.02 2.72
N LYS A 231 4.87 -34.29 1.60
CA LYS A 231 5.47 -34.70 0.30
C LYS A 231 6.99 -34.98 0.37
N GLY A 232 7.64 -34.65 1.49
CA GLY A 232 9.07 -34.90 1.76
C GLY A 232 9.38 -36.12 2.64
N GLY A 233 8.38 -36.94 3.03
CA GLY A 233 8.60 -38.16 3.82
C GLY A 233 8.74 -37.95 5.34
N VAL A 234 8.44 -36.74 5.84
CA VAL A 234 8.34 -36.44 7.27
C VAL A 234 6.89 -36.65 7.71
N THR A 235 6.68 -37.50 8.73
CA THR A 235 5.38 -37.73 9.35
C THR A 235 5.20 -36.79 10.53
N THR A 236 4.09 -36.07 10.56
CA THR A 236 3.70 -35.19 11.67
C THR A 236 2.49 -35.77 12.37
N HIS A 237 2.57 -35.94 13.69
CA HIS A 237 1.46 -36.41 14.51
C HIS A 237 0.82 -35.24 15.27
N VAL A 238 -0.49 -35.10 15.15
CA VAL A 238 -1.27 -34.11 15.90
C VAL A 238 -2.06 -34.82 16.98
N LEU A 239 -1.81 -34.46 18.23
CA LEU A 239 -2.42 -35.04 19.43
C LEU A 239 -3.37 -34.00 20.04
N VAL A 240 -4.63 -34.39 20.26
CA VAL A 240 -5.66 -33.51 20.80
C VAL A 240 -5.98 -33.89 22.24
N ALA A 241 -5.94 -32.91 23.14
CA ALA A 241 -6.34 -33.11 24.54
C ALA A 241 -7.83 -33.52 24.64
N PRO A 242 -8.20 -34.36 25.63
CA PRO A 242 -9.58 -34.79 25.82
C PRO A 242 -10.47 -33.61 26.20
N PRO A 243 -11.65 -33.46 25.57
CA PRO A 243 -12.58 -32.40 25.94
C PRO A 243 -13.05 -32.57 27.39
N GLU A 244 -13.37 -31.46 28.07
CA GLU A 244 -14.12 -31.53 29.34
C GLU A 244 -15.45 -32.28 29.10
N LEU A 245 -15.86 -33.07 30.10
CA LEU A 245 -17.03 -33.97 30.08
C LEU A 245 -18.17 -33.46 29.17
N SER A 246 -18.57 -34.27 28.19
CA SER A 246 -19.67 -33.94 27.29
C SER A 246 -20.94 -33.63 28.09
N ALA A 247 -21.49 -32.43 27.91
CA ALA A 247 -22.78 -32.08 28.49
C ALA A 247 -23.85 -33.10 28.03
N PRO A 248 -24.79 -33.50 28.90
CA PRO A 248 -25.86 -34.42 28.51
C PRO A 248 -26.71 -33.79 27.39
N LYS A 249 -27.13 -34.60 26.41
CA LYS A 249 -28.04 -34.15 25.33
C LYS A 249 -29.32 -33.58 25.94
N GLN A 250 -29.62 -32.34 25.58
CA GLN A 250 -30.75 -31.57 26.09
C GLN A 250 -32.03 -31.84 25.26
N ASN A 251 -33.18 -31.41 25.78
CA ASN A 251 -34.44 -31.45 25.03
C ASN A 251 -34.50 -30.28 24.04
N ILE A 252 -34.87 -30.55 22.79
CA ILE A 252 -34.92 -29.58 21.70
C ILE A 252 -36.39 -29.26 21.38
N GLU A 253 -36.72 -27.97 21.35
CA GLU A 253 -37.98 -27.47 20.83
C GLU A 253 -37.82 -27.05 19.37
N LEU A 254 -38.58 -27.67 18.46
CA LEU A 254 -38.56 -27.37 17.04
C LEU A 254 -39.54 -26.22 16.74
N VAL A 255 -39.04 -25.13 16.17
CA VAL A 255 -39.87 -23.96 15.78
C VAL A 255 -39.96 -23.87 14.27
N HIS A 256 -41.19 -23.77 13.77
CA HIS A 256 -41.51 -23.75 12.35
C HIS A 256 -42.01 -22.38 11.92
N PHE A 257 -41.35 -21.75 10.96
CA PHE A 257 -41.82 -20.53 10.30
C PHE A 257 -42.62 -20.81 9.03
N SER A 258 -42.54 -22.03 8.50
CA SER A 258 -43.32 -22.53 7.36
C SER A 258 -43.84 -23.92 7.68
N GLU A 259 -44.79 -24.45 6.90
CA GLU A 259 -45.22 -25.85 7.04
C GLU A 259 -44.00 -26.80 7.00
N PRO A 260 -43.90 -27.77 7.92
CA PRO A 260 -42.78 -28.72 7.95
C PRO A 260 -42.68 -29.47 6.63
N SER A 261 -41.48 -29.46 6.02
CA SER A 261 -41.23 -30.15 4.76
C SER A 261 -40.70 -31.58 4.99
N ASP A 262 -40.62 -32.37 3.92
CA ASP A 262 -39.97 -33.69 3.95
C ASP A 262 -38.52 -33.60 4.43
N VAL A 263 -37.82 -32.50 4.12
CA VAL A 263 -36.47 -32.20 4.61
C VAL A 263 -36.46 -32.06 6.13
N THR A 264 -37.38 -31.27 6.69
CA THR A 264 -37.49 -31.08 8.13
C THR A 264 -37.73 -32.41 8.85
N ASN A 265 -38.65 -33.23 8.35
CA ASN A 265 -38.98 -34.53 8.95
C ASN A 265 -37.80 -35.51 8.90
N ASP A 266 -37.04 -35.54 7.81
CA ASP A 266 -35.86 -36.39 7.66
C ASP A 266 -34.74 -36.00 8.65
N VAL A 267 -34.42 -34.70 8.76
CA VAL A 267 -33.42 -34.21 9.72
C VAL A 267 -33.82 -34.55 11.15
N VAL A 268 -35.08 -34.30 11.53
CA VAL A 268 -35.61 -34.63 12.87
C VAL A 268 -35.50 -36.13 13.14
N SER A 269 -35.92 -36.99 12.20
CA SER A 269 -35.84 -38.44 12.36
C SER A 269 -34.40 -38.92 12.59
N LYS A 270 -33.43 -38.38 11.86
CA LYS A 270 -32.01 -38.74 12.00
C LYS A 270 -31.43 -38.24 13.32
N LEU A 271 -31.75 -37.02 13.75
CA LEU A 271 -31.30 -36.50 15.06
C LEU A 271 -31.91 -37.29 16.23
N THR A 272 -33.18 -37.70 16.14
CA THR A 272 -33.79 -38.59 17.15
C THR A 272 -33.06 -39.94 17.22
N SER A 273 -32.60 -40.48 16.08
CA SER A 273 -31.80 -41.71 16.07
C SER A 273 -30.42 -41.55 16.74
N LEU A 274 -29.87 -40.33 16.77
CA LEU A 274 -28.65 -39.96 17.49
C LEU A 274 -28.90 -39.67 18.99
N GLY A 275 -30.13 -39.83 19.47
CA GLY A 275 -30.48 -39.72 20.90
C GLY A 275 -30.97 -38.35 21.35
N TRP A 276 -31.28 -37.42 20.43
CA TRP A 276 -31.93 -36.14 20.78
C TRP A 276 -33.43 -36.30 21.01
N GLN A 277 -33.96 -35.67 22.08
CA GLN A 277 -35.41 -35.58 22.31
C GLN A 277 -35.93 -34.28 21.67
N ILE A 278 -36.73 -34.41 20.61
CA ILE A 278 -37.24 -33.27 19.82
C ILE A 278 -38.77 -33.19 19.97
N THR A 279 -39.28 -32.01 20.31
CA THR A 279 -40.73 -31.74 20.43
C THR A 279 -41.13 -30.53 19.58
N ASP A 280 -42.32 -30.59 18.96
CA ASP A 280 -42.86 -29.45 18.21
C ASP A 280 -43.31 -28.31 19.14
N GLY A 281 -42.67 -27.15 19.01
CA GLY A 281 -43.01 -25.93 19.73
C GLY A 281 -44.10 -25.15 19.01
N LYS A 282 -45.31 -25.08 19.59
CA LYS A 282 -46.41 -24.27 19.03
C LYS A 282 -46.50 -22.85 19.62
N GLN A 283 -45.97 -22.64 20.82
CA GLN A 283 -45.85 -21.36 21.51
C GLN A 283 -44.67 -21.44 22.50
N THR A 284 -43.71 -20.52 22.38
CA THR A 284 -42.59 -20.46 23.33
C THR A 284 -43.08 -19.87 24.66
N ASN A 285 -43.53 -20.75 25.57
CA ASN A 285 -43.83 -20.41 26.98
C ASN A 285 -42.54 -20.10 27.78
N GLU A 286 -42.68 -19.45 28.94
CA GLU A 286 -41.60 -19.02 29.85
C GLU A 286 -40.64 -20.16 30.28
N GLY A 287 -39.32 -19.92 30.21
CA GLY A 287 -38.24 -20.81 30.68
C GLY A 287 -37.07 -20.97 29.69
N HIS A 288 -35.88 -21.35 30.19
CA HIS A 288 -34.69 -21.64 29.37
C HIS A 288 -34.90 -22.88 28.48
N LYS A 289 -34.72 -22.72 27.16
CA LYS A 289 -34.98 -23.77 26.15
C LYS A 289 -33.91 -23.80 25.07
N THR A 290 -33.68 -24.98 24.52
CA THR A 290 -32.84 -25.19 23.33
C THR A 290 -33.76 -25.32 22.12
N ILE A 291 -33.69 -24.36 21.21
CA ILE A 291 -34.58 -24.24 20.04
C ILE A 291 -33.81 -24.58 18.77
N LEU A 292 -34.43 -25.38 17.90
CA LEU A 292 -33.92 -25.68 16.57
C LEU A 292 -34.85 -25.06 15.51
N VAL A 293 -34.27 -24.32 14.56
CA VAL A 293 -35.00 -23.75 13.41
C VAL A 293 -34.45 -24.33 12.12
N LEU A 294 -35.29 -25.04 11.38
CA LEU A 294 -34.94 -25.73 10.12
C LEU A 294 -35.65 -25.15 8.88
N SER A 295 -36.52 -24.15 9.04
CA SER A 295 -37.34 -23.61 7.94
C SER A 295 -36.50 -23.10 6.76
N ASP A 296 -35.33 -22.52 7.03
CA ASP A 296 -34.44 -21.99 5.99
C ASP A 296 -33.81 -23.08 5.10
N LEU A 297 -33.77 -24.34 5.53
CA LEU A 297 -33.32 -25.45 4.66
C LEU A 297 -34.25 -25.64 3.45
N SER A 298 -35.53 -25.28 3.60
CA SER A 298 -36.53 -25.41 2.53
C SER A 298 -36.68 -24.12 1.73
N ALA A 299 -36.87 -22.98 2.40
CA ALA A 299 -37.05 -21.68 1.76
C ALA A 299 -36.62 -20.55 2.69
N ALA A 300 -36.08 -19.47 2.11
CA ALA A 300 -35.64 -18.30 2.88
C ALA A 300 -36.83 -17.66 3.64
N VAL A 301 -36.73 -17.58 4.96
CA VAL A 301 -37.82 -17.10 5.82
C VAL A 301 -37.88 -15.57 5.88
N LEU A 302 -36.74 -14.94 6.12
CA LEU A 302 -36.65 -13.50 6.43
C LEU A 302 -37.13 -12.53 5.32
N PRO A 303 -36.87 -12.77 4.02
CA PRO A 303 -37.23 -11.81 2.98
C PRO A 303 -38.73 -11.51 2.88
N THR A 304 -39.60 -12.46 3.25
CA THR A 304 -41.06 -12.37 3.03
C THR A 304 -41.88 -12.66 4.29
N MET A 305 -41.34 -12.39 5.48
CA MET A 305 -42.04 -12.65 6.73
C MET A 305 -43.37 -11.89 6.84
N SER A 306 -44.39 -12.60 7.34
CA SER A 306 -45.68 -12.06 7.79
C SER A 306 -45.63 -11.56 9.24
N ASP A 307 -46.63 -10.77 9.66
CA ASP A 307 -46.77 -10.30 11.05
C ASP A 307 -46.75 -11.43 12.09
N SER A 308 -47.41 -12.56 11.79
CA SER A 308 -47.44 -13.72 12.69
C SER A 308 -46.08 -14.39 12.81
N GLN A 309 -45.37 -14.55 11.70
CA GLN A 309 -44.00 -15.09 11.70
C GLN A 309 -43.03 -14.14 12.42
N TRP A 310 -43.20 -12.83 12.27
CA TRP A 310 -42.37 -11.84 12.95
C TRP A 310 -42.56 -11.88 14.47
N THR A 311 -43.81 -12.01 14.91
CA THR A 311 -44.13 -12.20 16.33
C THR A 311 -43.52 -13.49 16.87
N LEU A 312 -43.60 -14.59 16.11
CA LEU A 312 -42.97 -15.86 16.47
C LEU A 312 -41.44 -15.72 16.56
N LEU A 313 -40.80 -15.00 15.63
CA LEU A 313 -39.35 -14.77 15.66
C LEU A 313 -38.94 -14.01 16.92
N LYS A 314 -39.66 -12.94 17.26
CA LYS A 314 -39.40 -12.20 18.50
C LYS A 314 -39.55 -13.07 19.75
N ASN A 315 -40.55 -13.95 19.77
CA ASN A 315 -40.78 -14.87 20.89
C ASN A 315 -39.73 -16.01 20.94
N THR A 316 -39.19 -16.40 19.79
CA THR A 316 -38.10 -17.37 19.68
C THR A 316 -36.81 -16.77 20.25
N LEU A 317 -36.54 -15.50 19.95
CA LEU A 317 -35.37 -14.74 20.37
C LEU A 317 -35.62 -13.95 21.66
N VAL A 318 -36.17 -14.60 22.69
CA VAL A 318 -36.35 -14.03 24.04
C VAL A 318 -35.13 -14.35 24.92
N SER A 319 -34.87 -13.50 25.91
CA SER A 319 -33.87 -13.73 26.96
C SER A 319 -34.00 -15.14 27.55
N ASP A 320 -32.89 -15.86 27.64
CA ASP A 320 -32.74 -17.24 28.14
C ASP A 320 -32.90 -18.39 27.13
N ASN A 321 -33.26 -18.19 25.85
CA ASN A 321 -33.25 -19.30 24.87
C ASN A 321 -31.87 -19.51 24.22
N GLN A 322 -31.51 -20.76 23.94
CA GLN A 322 -30.41 -21.15 23.07
C GLN A 322 -30.95 -21.57 21.71
N VAL A 323 -30.68 -20.80 20.67
CA VAL A 323 -31.25 -21.02 19.34
C VAL A 323 -30.18 -21.51 18.38
N LEU A 324 -30.39 -22.66 17.75
CA LEU A 324 -29.67 -23.07 16.55
C LEU A 324 -30.53 -22.81 15.32
N TRP A 325 -30.06 -21.92 14.45
CA TRP A 325 -30.70 -21.62 13.18
C TRP A 325 -29.88 -22.22 12.03
N VAL A 326 -30.48 -23.17 11.31
CA VAL A 326 -29.79 -23.89 10.23
C VAL A 326 -30.18 -23.32 8.87
N THR A 327 -29.20 -22.91 8.10
CA THR A 327 -29.35 -22.42 6.72
C THR A 327 -28.63 -23.34 5.73
N MET A 328 -28.82 -23.13 4.43
CA MET A 328 -28.09 -23.84 3.38
C MET A 328 -27.63 -22.86 2.29
N GLY A 329 -26.33 -22.88 1.98
CA GLY A 329 -25.72 -22.05 0.95
C GLY A 329 -25.85 -20.53 1.19
N SER A 330 -25.79 -20.07 2.44
CA SER A 330 -25.87 -18.65 2.80
C SER A 330 -24.51 -17.96 2.93
N GLN A 331 -23.43 -18.69 3.26
CA GLN A 331 -22.08 -18.16 3.47
C GLN A 331 -21.01 -19.02 2.76
N LEU A 332 -19.76 -18.53 2.72
CA LEU A 332 -18.57 -19.16 2.09
C LEU A 332 -18.67 -19.38 0.58
N ASP A 333 -19.54 -20.29 0.15
CA ASP A 333 -19.92 -20.58 -1.23
C ASP A 333 -21.43 -20.35 -1.39
N ALA A 334 -21.83 -19.09 -1.33
CA ALA A 334 -23.24 -18.72 -1.29
C ALA A 334 -23.97 -19.09 -2.59
N GLN A 335 -25.06 -19.83 -2.46
CA GLN A 335 -25.98 -20.19 -3.55
C GLN A 335 -27.36 -19.55 -3.36
N SER A 336 -27.67 -19.11 -2.14
CA SER A 336 -28.98 -18.58 -1.76
C SER A 336 -28.80 -17.38 -0.82
N PRO A 337 -28.44 -16.20 -1.36
CA PRO A 337 -28.05 -15.04 -0.55
C PRO A 337 -29.17 -14.53 0.36
N ASP A 338 -30.43 -14.77 0.02
CA ASP A 338 -31.60 -14.44 0.86
C ASP A 338 -31.54 -15.07 2.26
N ARG A 339 -30.98 -16.28 2.36
CA ARG A 339 -30.80 -16.99 3.64
C ARG A 339 -29.74 -16.34 4.52
N ALA A 340 -28.85 -15.51 3.96
CA ALA A 340 -27.80 -14.86 4.75
C ALA A 340 -28.31 -13.74 5.66
N MET A 341 -29.55 -13.29 5.45
CA MET A 341 -30.19 -12.23 6.23
C MET A 341 -30.22 -12.54 7.73
N ILE A 342 -30.33 -13.83 8.12
CA ILE A 342 -30.33 -14.22 9.53
C ILE A 342 -29.03 -13.88 10.24
N HIS A 343 -27.87 -13.96 9.56
CA HIS A 343 -26.59 -13.68 10.22
C HIS A 343 -26.51 -12.23 10.67
N GLY A 344 -26.89 -11.28 9.79
CA GLY A 344 -26.95 -9.86 10.12
C GLY A 344 -27.91 -9.56 11.27
N LEU A 345 -29.11 -10.14 11.24
CA LEU A 345 -30.10 -10.01 12.31
C LEU A 345 -29.58 -10.56 13.65
N ALA A 346 -29.05 -11.78 13.63
CA ALA A 346 -28.53 -12.47 14.82
C ALA A 346 -27.38 -11.68 15.48
N ARG A 347 -26.46 -11.13 14.68
CA ARG A 347 -25.38 -10.27 15.18
C ARG A 347 -25.92 -9.04 15.92
N THR A 348 -26.91 -8.35 15.36
CA THR A 348 -27.54 -7.19 16.03
C THR A 348 -28.26 -7.61 17.30
N VAL A 349 -29.05 -8.69 17.27
CA VAL A 349 -29.82 -9.16 18.42
C VAL A 349 -28.90 -9.49 19.60
N ARG A 350 -27.79 -10.22 19.35
CA ARG A 350 -26.77 -10.52 20.38
C ARG A 350 -26.14 -9.25 20.97
N ASN A 351 -25.93 -8.22 20.15
CA ASN A 351 -25.39 -6.96 20.64
C ASN A 351 -26.41 -6.10 21.39
N GLU A 352 -27.71 -6.17 21.04
CA GLU A 352 -28.78 -5.50 21.78
C GLU A 352 -28.96 -6.12 23.17
N ASP A 353 -29.00 -7.45 23.24
CA ASP A 353 -29.15 -8.22 24.47
C ASP A 353 -28.14 -9.40 24.52
N PRO A 354 -27.02 -9.26 25.25
CA PRO A 354 -26.02 -10.31 25.38
C PRO A 354 -26.49 -11.59 26.09
N SER A 355 -27.69 -11.60 26.69
CA SER A 355 -28.27 -12.82 27.28
C SER A 355 -28.87 -13.76 26.22
N ILE A 356 -29.13 -13.26 25.01
CA ILE A 356 -29.68 -14.06 23.92
C ILE A 356 -28.55 -14.88 23.27
N SER A 357 -28.74 -16.20 23.23
CA SER A 357 -27.84 -17.12 22.54
C SER A 357 -28.48 -17.55 21.21
N ILE A 358 -27.94 -17.05 20.10
CA ILE A 358 -28.32 -17.47 18.75
C ILE A 358 -27.06 -17.87 17.98
N THR A 359 -27.03 -19.13 17.55
CA THR A 359 -25.98 -19.71 16.73
C THR A 359 -26.54 -20.05 15.36
N THR A 360 -25.79 -19.74 14.31
CA THR A 360 -26.16 -20.08 12.93
C THR A 360 -25.23 -21.16 12.38
N LEU A 361 -25.79 -22.17 11.72
CA LEU A 361 -25.04 -23.21 11.00
C LEU A 361 -25.49 -23.23 9.54
N ASP A 362 -24.57 -22.93 8.62
CA ASP A 362 -24.84 -22.99 7.17
C ASP A 362 -24.27 -24.27 6.56
N VAL A 363 -25.14 -25.19 6.13
CA VAL A 363 -24.75 -26.52 5.64
C VAL A 363 -24.68 -26.59 4.12
N GLU A 364 -23.94 -27.55 3.58
CA GLU A 364 -23.80 -27.75 2.13
C GLU A 364 -25.10 -28.27 1.50
N SER A 365 -25.76 -29.20 2.20
CA SER A 365 -26.95 -29.89 1.73
C SER A 365 -28.07 -29.86 2.79
N ALA A 366 -29.32 -30.08 2.37
CA ALA A 366 -30.45 -30.01 3.29
C ALA A 366 -30.60 -31.25 4.20
N THR A 367 -30.15 -32.43 3.77
CA THR A 367 -30.46 -33.72 4.42
C THR A 367 -29.31 -34.75 4.41
N GLY A 368 -28.11 -34.38 3.97
CA GLY A 368 -26.96 -35.29 3.86
C GLY A 368 -26.42 -35.80 5.21
N PRO A 369 -25.66 -36.91 5.26
CA PRO A 369 -25.09 -37.41 6.51
C PRO A 369 -24.16 -36.40 7.18
N ASN A 370 -23.37 -35.65 6.39
CA ASN A 370 -22.50 -34.58 6.87
C ASN A 370 -23.30 -33.43 7.53
N THR A 371 -24.43 -33.06 6.94
CA THR A 371 -25.36 -32.07 7.50
C THR A 371 -25.85 -32.48 8.88
N ILE A 372 -26.27 -33.74 9.06
CA ILE A 372 -26.75 -34.23 10.34
C ILE A 372 -25.63 -34.27 11.37
N ALA A 373 -24.43 -34.72 10.98
CA ALA A 373 -23.27 -34.73 11.86
C ALA A 373 -22.90 -33.31 12.33
N ALA A 374 -22.90 -32.33 11.44
CA ALA A 374 -22.64 -30.93 11.80
C ALA A 374 -23.72 -30.34 12.72
N ILE A 375 -25.00 -30.66 12.50
CA ILE A 375 -26.07 -30.24 13.41
C ILE A 375 -25.89 -30.86 14.81
N ASP A 376 -25.55 -32.16 14.89
CA ASP A 376 -25.27 -32.86 16.17
C ASP A 376 -24.08 -32.22 16.92
N ASP A 377 -23.01 -31.91 16.20
CA ASP A 377 -21.80 -31.27 16.75
C ASP A 377 -22.08 -29.87 17.31
N VAL A 378 -22.78 -29.02 16.54
CA VAL A 378 -23.10 -27.65 16.95
C VAL A 378 -24.12 -27.63 18.10
N LEU A 379 -25.11 -28.53 18.09
CA LEU A 379 -26.05 -28.68 19.23
C LEU A 379 -25.32 -29.10 20.50
N SER A 380 -24.35 -30.00 20.39
CA SER A 380 -23.52 -30.42 21.52
C SER A 380 -22.63 -29.27 22.04
N HIS A 381 -22.18 -28.39 21.16
CA HIS A 381 -21.44 -27.17 21.53
C HIS A 381 -22.30 -26.19 22.33
N LEU A 382 -23.56 -25.95 21.93
CA LEU A 382 -24.49 -25.07 22.65
C LEU A 382 -24.67 -25.48 24.12
N GLY A 383 -24.76 -26.78 24.39
CA GLY A 383 -24.89 -27.32 25.74
C GLY A 383 -23.70 -27.01 26.65
N LYS A 384 -22.48 -26.88 26.11
CA LYS A 384 -21.26 -26.53 26.85
C LYS A 384 -21.20 -25.04 27.21
N VAL A 385 -21.62 -24.17 26.29
CA VAL A 385 -21.62 -22.71 26.50
C VAL A 385 -22.60 -22.31 27.61
N ALA A 386 -23.71 -23.04 27.77
CA ALA A 386 -24.65 -22.82 28.88
C ALA A 386 -24.02 -23.07 30.25
N THR A 387 -23.08 -24.02 30.36
CA THR A 387 -22.42 -24.39 31.63
C THR A 387 -21.19 -23.55 31.95
N THR A 388 -20.52 -23.03 30.92
CA THR A 388 -19.26 -22.30 31.04
C THR A 388 -19.54 -20.82 30.85
N ARG A 389 -19.60 -20.03 31.93
CA ARG A 389 -19.75 -18.55 31.90
C ARG A 389 -18.50 -17.86 31.35
N GLN A 390 -17.99 -18.25 30.18
CA GLN A 390 -16.96 -17.51 29.46
C GLN A 390 -17.58 -16.23 28.89
N SER A 391 -16.96 -15.09 29.17
CA SER A 391 -17.45 -13.76 28.79
C SER A 391 -16.88 -13.22 27.47
N THR A 392 -15.97 -13.97 26.81
CA THR A 392 -15.23 -13.51 25.62
C THR A 392 -14.92 -14.66 24.67
N GLY A 393 -15.00 -14.43 23.35
CA GLY A 393 -14.55 -15.38 22.33
C GLY A 393 -15.55 -16.50 22.00
N ILE A 394 -16.86 -16.23 22.10
CA ILE A 394 -17.91 -17.24 21.83
C ILE A 394 -18.10 -17.41 20.32
N GLU A 395 -18.06 -18.65 19.85
CA GLU A 395 -18.37 -19.02 18.45
C GLU A 395 -19.88 -19.12 18.26
N ASN A 396 -20.42 -18.31 17.35
CA ASN A 396 -21.86 -18.26 17.08
C ASN A 396 -22.20 -18.51 15.60
N GLU A 397 -21.21 -18.71 14.74
CA GLU A 397 -21.41 -18.87 13.29
C GLU A 397 -20.51 -19.97 12.75
N PHE A 398 -21.13 -20.98 12.15
CA PHE A 398 -20.46 -22.16 11.61
C PHE A 398 -20.90 -22.39 10.16
N VAL A 399 -19.98 -22.90 9.34
CA VAL A 399 -20.27 -23.30 7.96
C VAL A 399 -19.79 -24.74 7.74
N GLU A 400 -20.63 -25.62 7.27
CA GLU A 400 -20.26 -26.99 6.91
C GLU A 400 -20.13 -27.14 5.39
N ARG A 401 -18.98 -27.63 4.89
CA ARG A 401 -18.78 -28.01 3.49
C ARG A 401 -18.00 -29.32 3.41
N GLY A 402 -18.50 -30.31 2.66
CA GLY A 402 -17.80 -31.58 2.47
C GLY A 402 -17.56 -32.37 3.77
N GLY A 403 -18.38 -32.17 4.80
CA GLY A 403 -18.18 -32.76 6.14
C GLY A 403 -17.18 -32.03 7.02
N VAL A 404 -16.72 -30.84 6.62
CA VAL A 404 -15.78 -30.01 7.38
C VAL A 404 -16.50 -28.77 7.91
N ILE A 405 -16.46 -28.58 9.23
CA ILE A 405 -16.95 -27.36 9.88
C ILE A 405 -15.87 -26.28 9.76
N HIS A 406 -16.28 -25.08 9.37
CA HIS A 406 -15.44 -23.90 9.20
C HIS A 406 -15.88 -22.78 10.15
N VAL A 407 -14.92 -21.97 10.58
CA VAL A 407 -15.14 -20.76 11.40
C VAL A 407 -14.57 -19.52 10.71
N GLY A 408 -15.27 -18.40 10.88
CA GLY A 408 -14.93 -17.13 10.25
C GLY A 408 -14.05 -16.23 11.14
N ARG A 409 -13.09 -15.52 10.54
CA ARG A 409 -12.32 -14.45 11.19
C ARG A 409 -12.29 -13.19 10.32
N VAL A 410 -12.45 -12.04 10.94
CA VAL A 410 -12.22 -10.73 10.33
C VAL A 410 -10.74 -10.39 10.48
N GLN A 411 -10.06 -10.16 9.36
CA GLN A 411 -8.63 -9.89 9.31
C GLN A 411 -8.33 -8.80 8.27
N PRO A 412 -7.21 -8.06 8.40
CA PRO A 412 -6.75 -7.15 7.36
C PRO A 412 -6.62 -7.86 6.01
N ASN A 413 -7.02 -7.18 4.94
CA ASN A 413 -6.84 -7.66 3.58
C ASN A 413 -5.50 -7.17 3.04
N ASP A 414 -4.44 -7.90 3.36
CA ASP A 414 -3.05 -7.53 3.04
C ASP A 414 -2.84 -7.21 1.56
N GLY A 415 -3.45 -7.97 0.65
CA GLY A 415 -3.36 -7.73 -0.78
C GLY A 415 -3.93 -6.37 -1.21
N VAL A 416 -5.11 -6.01 -0.69
CA VAL A 416 -5.74 -4.71 -0.99
C VAL A 416 -5.00 -3.56 -0.30
N ASN A 417 -4.61 -3.74 0.96
CA ASN A 417 -3.88 -2.74 1.73
C ASN A 417 -2.49 -2.45 1.11
N ALA A 418 -1.77 -3.48 0.66
CA ALA A 418 -0.51 -3.32 -0.04
C ALA A 418 -0.68 -2.58 -1.37
N ALA A 419 -1.71 -2.92 -2.16
CA ALA A 419 -2.01 -2.24 -3.42
C ALA A 419 -2.37 -0.76 -3.22
N GLU A 420 -3.16 -0.43 -2.20
CA GLU A 420 -3.50 0.97 -1.88
C GLU A 420 -2.29 1.75 -1.37
N LYS A 421 -1.46 1.14 -0.52
CA LYS A 421 -0.19 1.73 -0.07
C LYS A 421 0.72 2.00 -1.25
N ALA A 422 0.78 1.09 -2.22
CA ALA A 422 1.55 1.25 -3.44
C ALA A 422 1.01 2.36 -4.37
N LEU A 423 -0.30 2.59 -4.39
CA LEU A 423 -0.88 3.72 -5.14
C LEU A 423 -0.53 5.07 -4.50
N ALA A 424 -0.43 5.13 -3.17
CA ALA A 424 -0.07 6.36 -2.45
C ALA A 424 1.44 6.64 -2.49
N ASN A 425 2.27 5.61 -2.29
CA ASN A 425 3.70 5.73 -2.05
C ASN A 425 4.57 5.14 -3.18
N GLY A 426 3.96 4.55 -4.21
CA GLY A 426 4.64 3.76 -5.22
C GLY A 426 4.72 2.28 -4.87
N GLU A 427 4.64 1.38 -5.87
CA GLU A 427 4.97 -0.04 -5.69
C GLU A 427 6.42 -0.20 -5.23
N ASP A 428 6.73 -1.32 -4.56
CA ASP A 428 8.09 -1.62 -4.11
C ASP A 428 9.08 -1.59 -5.28
N LEU A 429 10.31 -1.18 -4.98
CA LEU A 429 11.35 -1.09 -5.99
C LEU A 429 11.70 -2.49 -6.50
N VAL A 430 11.63 -2.66 -7.81
CA VAL A 430 12.05 -3.87 -8.50
C VAL A 430 13.40 -3.65 -9.15
N GLU A 431 14.31 -4.60 -8.94
CA GLU A 431 15.57 -4.61 -9.65
C GLU A 431 15.31 -5.06 -11.10
N GLY A 432 15.81 -4.30 -12.07
CA GLY A 432 15.64 -4.66 -13.47
C GLY A 432 16.62 -3.97 -14.40
N VAL A 433 16.73 -4.50 -15.60
CA VAL A 433 17.62 -3.94 -16.63
C VAL A 433 16.91 -2.79 -17.31
N LEU A 434 17.44 -1.57 -17.17
CA LEU A 434 16.78 -0.32 -17.56
C LEU A 434 16.19 -0.34 -18.98
N ARG A 435 16.91 -0.95 -19.93
CA ARG A 435 16.48 -1.06 -21.35
C ARG A 435 15.60 -2.28 -21.65
N ASP A 436 15.58 -3.31 -20.79
CA ASP A 436 14.72 -4.50 -20.96
C ASP A 436 13.26 -4.19 -20.54
N PHE A 437 13.02 -3.12 -19.77
CA PHE A 437 11.66 -2.63 -19.48
C PHE A 437 10.93 -2.27 -20.78
N LYS A 438 9.74 -2.84 -20.99
CA LYS A 438 8.92 -2.55 -22.19
C LYS A 438 8.39 -1.12 -22.16
N THR A 439 8.05 -0.62 -20.97
CA THR A 439 7.52 0.72 -20.70
C THR A 439 8.62 1.79 -20.67
N THR A 440 8.21 3.06 -20.62
CA THR A 440 9.13 4.18 -20.42
C THR A 440 9.53 4.27 -18.96
N VAL A 441 10.82 4.20 -18.66
CA VAL A 441 11.41 4.39 -17.33
C VAL A 441 12.20 5.68 -17.32
N ARG A 442 11.99 6.52 -16.30
CA ARG A 442 12.73 7.79 -16.12
C ARG A 442 13.07 8.05 -14.66
N LEU A 443 14.16 8.76 -14.43
CA LEU A 443 14.58 9.26 -13.13
C LEU A 443 13.68 10.41 -12.69
N GLN A 444 13.24 10.35 -11.44
CA GLN A 444 12.42 11.35 -10.79
C GLN A 444 12.95 11.62 -9.39
N CYS A 445 12.71 12.82 -8.86
CA CYS A 445 12.97 13.14 -7.46
C CYS A 445 11.64 13.07 -6.71
N GLU A 446 11.47 12.07 -5.86
CA GLU A 446 10.24 11.89 -5.07
C GLU A 446 10.06 13.01 -4.04
N ARG A 447 11.18 13.44 -3.43
CA ARG A 447 11.18 14.47 -2.39
C ARG A 447 12.25 15.52 -2.67
N VAL A 448 11.79 16.65 -3.19
CA VAL A 448 12.61 17.84 -3.43
C VAL A 448 13.35 18.25 -2.14
N GLY A 449 14.62 18.63 -2.28
CA GLY A 449 15.50 19.06 -1.19
C GLY A 449 16.56 18.02 -0.81
N THR A 450 16.44 16.77 -1.27
CA THR A 450 17.46 15.73 -1.08
C THR A 450 17.71 14.91 -2.35
N ILE A 451 18.99 14.63 -2.61
CA ILE A 451 19.45 13.75 -3.69
C ILE A 451 19.07 12.29 -3.39
N ASP A 452 18.94 11.90 -2.11
CA ASP A 452 18.63 10.53 -1.71
C ASP A 452 17.20 10.08 -2.07
N SER A 453 16.43 10.95 -2.72
CA SER A 453 15.07 10.65 -3.23
C SER A 453 15.02 10.49 -4.75
N LEU A 454 16.18 10.43 -5.40
CA LEU A 454 16.28 10.12 -6.82
C LEU A 454 15.98 8.64 -7.04
N VAL A 455 15.01 8.35 -7.90
CA VAL A 455 14.60 6.98 -8.20
C VAL A 455 14.15 6.86 -9.65
N TYR A 456 14.42 5.72 -10.27
CA TYR A 456 13.85 5.40 -11.56
C TYR A 456 12.41 4.94 -11.38
N THR A 457 11.50 5.40 -12.24
CA THR A 457 10.08 5.07 -12.14
C THR A 457 9.52 4.85 -13.55
N GLU A 458 8.72 3.79 -13.71
CA GLU A 458 7.91 3.62 -14.92
C GLU A 458 6.88 4.75 -15.03
N VAL A 459 6.78 5.35 -16.21
CA VAL A 459 5.85 6.47 -16.46
C VAL A 459 4.40 6.00 -16.55
N SER A 460 4.20 4.78 -17.04
CA SER A 460 2.91 4.14 -17.28
C SER A 460 3.10 2.63 -17.20
N ALA A 461 2.05 1.91 -16.80
CA ALA A 461 2.01 0.45 -16.82
C ALA A 461 1.97 -0.13 -18.25
N SER A 462 1.79 0.73 -19.27
CA SER A 462 1.78 0.38 -20.68
C SER A 462 2.73 1.26 -21.50
N GLU A 463 3.12 0.79 -22.69
CA GLU A 463 3.91 1.61 -23.62
C GLU A 463 3.16 2.89 -24.01
N LEU A 464 3.84 4.03 -23.91
CA LEU A 464 3.27 5.30 -24.33
C LEU A 464 3.07 5.29 -25.86
N PRO A 465 1.95 5.83 -26.37
CA PRO A 465 1.77 6.03 -27.79
C PRO A 465 2.76 7.09 -28.29
N VAL A 466 3.26 6.92 -29.51
CA VAL A 466 4.13 7.92 -30.18
C VAL A 466 3.23 8.86 -30.99
N PRO A 467 3.13 10.15 -30.63
CA PRO A 467 2.30 11.10 -31.36
C PRO A 467 2.78 11.31 -32.80
N ASP A 468 1.88 11.75 -33.67
CA ASP A 468 2.22 12.23 -35.01
C ASP A 468 3.25 13.38 -34.93
N GLY A 469 4.21 13.42 -35.86
CA GLY A 469 5.33 14.37 -35.87
C GLY A 469 6.38 14.16 -34.76
N SER A 470 6.35 13.03 -34.06
CA SER A 470 7.30 12.72 -32.98
C SER A 470 8.06 11.41 -33.22
N VAL A 471 9.18 11.26 -32.54
CA VAL A 471 10.00 10.05 -32.51
C VAL A 471 10.25 9.61 -31.07
N GLU A 472 10.34 8.30 -30.87
CA GLU A 472 10.80 7.70 -29.63
C GLU A 472 12.27 7.30 -29.78
N VAL A 473 13.13 7.87 -28.94
CA VAL A 473 14.57 7.62 -28.92
C VAL A 473 14.89 6.73 -27.73
N GLU A 474 15.51 5.58 -27.97
CA GLU A 474 16.14 4.76 -26.94
C GLU A 474 17.49 5.39 -26.57
N LEU A 475 17.69 5.68 -25.27
CA LEU A 475 18.79 6.51 -24.79
C LEU A 475 20.00 5.67 -24.38
N PHE A 476 21.18 6.12 -24.80
CA PHE A 476 22.47 5.50 -24.49
C PHE A 476 23.37 6.42 -23.65
N ALA A 477 23.20 7.73 -23.81
CA ALA A 477 23.87 8.74 -23.01
C ALA A 477 22.97 9.95 -22.74
N ALA A 478 23.12 10.59 -21.59
CA ALA A 478 22.36 11.79 -21.22
C ALA A 478 23.21 12.81 -20.46
N GLY A 479 23.07 14.09 -20.83
CA GLY A 479 23.88 15.17 -20.25
C GLY A 479 23.28 15.70 -18.93
N LEU A 480 24.09 15.68 -17.86
CA LEU A 480 23.71 16.29 -16.58
C LEU A 480 24.00 17.78 -16.57
N ASN A 481 22.97 18.57 -16.24
CA ASN A 481 23.04 20.03 -16.21
C ASN A 481 22.77 20.56 -14.79
N PHE A 482 23.31 21.74 -14.45
CA PHE A 482 23.09 22.36 -13.14
C PHE A 482 21.61 22.57 -12.82
N LYS A 483 20.77 22.74 -13.86
CA LYS A 483 19.32 22.84 -13.70
C LYS A 483 18.72 21.58 -13.08
N ASP A 484 19.17 20.38 -13.44
CA ASP A 484 18.67 19.12 -12.88
C ASP A 484 18.93 19.05 -11.37
N LEU A 485 20.13 19.45 -10.95
CA LEU A 485 20.50 19.55 -9.53
C LEU A 485 19.68 20.64 -8.83
N ALA A 486 19.53 21.82 -9.42
CA ALA A 486 18.80 22.94 -8.83
C ALA A 486 17.30 22.62 -8.64
N VAL A 487 16.71 21.86 -9.56
CA VAL A 487 15.33 21.35 -9.44
C VAL A 487 15.23 20.32 -8.33
N THR A 488 16.17 19.36 -8.29
CA THR A 488 16.22 18.32 -7.24
C THR A 488 16.39 18.93 -5.84
N MET A 489 17.18 19.99 -5.72
CA MET A 489 17.40 20.71 -4.45
C MET A 489 16.33 21.75 -4.12
N GLY A 490 15.31 21.95 -4.98
CA GLY A 490 14.23 22.91 -4.76
C GLY A 490 14.62 24.38 -4.91
N ILE A 491 15.80 24.66 -5.46
CA ILE A 491 16.29 26.01 -5.74
C ILE A 491 15.55 26.61 -6.94
N VAL A 492 15.31 25.79 -7.97
CA VAL A 492 14.58 26.19 -9.18
C VAL A 492 13.25 25.43 -9.21
N PRO A 493 12.12 26.14 -9.20
CA PRO A 493 10.81 25.50 -9.23
C PRO A 493 10.51 24.99 -10.66
N GLU A 494 10.47 23.67 -10.86
CA GLU A 494 10.22 23.00 -12.13
C GLU A 494 9.61 21.60 -11.88
N ASN A 495 9.28 20.84 -12.93
CA ASN A 495 8.78 19.48 -12.80
C ASN A 495 9.91 18.48 -12.46
N GLN A 496 9.98 18.06 -11.20
CA GLN A 496 10.96 17.11 -10.67
C GLN A 496 10.80 15.66 -11.18
N HIS A 497 9.74 15.38 -11.96
CA HIS A 497 9.52 14.11 -12.65
C HIS A 497 10.11 14.07 -14.07
N LEU A 498 10.73 15.14 -14.55
CA LEU A 498 11.27 15.28 -15.91
C LEU A 498 12.75 15.70 -15.90
N LEU A 499 13.57 14.98 -15.13
CA LEU A 499 15.01 15.23 -15.03
C LEU A 499 15.77 14.82 -16.31
N GLY A 500 16.83 15.56 -16.63
CA GLY A 500 17.66 15.37 -17.82
C GLY A 500 17.09 16.14 -19.01
N LEU A 501 17.85 17.14 -19.49
CA LEU A 501 17.42 18.08 -20.53
C LEU A 501 17.79 17.64 -21.97
N GLU A 502 18.74 16.72 -22.10
CA GLU A 502 19.28 16.28 -23.37
C GLU A 502 19.79 14.83 -23.28
N GLY A 503 19.87 14.17 -24.42
CA GLY A 503 20.50 12.86 -24.53
C GLY A 503 20.84 12.49 -25.96
N ALA A 504 21.42 11.31 -26.12
CA ALA A 504 21.76 10.72 -27.40
C ALA A 504 21.52 9.21 -27.39
N GLY A 505 21.16 8.69 -28.55
CA GLY A 505 20.83 7.28 -28.72
C GLY A 505 20.28 6.96 -30.09
N GLU A 506 19.35 6.01 -30.16
CA GLU A 506 18.84 5.48 -31.42
C GLU A 506 17.32 5.59 -31.53
N ILE A 507 16.81 5.82 -32.74
CA ILE A 507 15.37 5.84 -32.99
C ILE A 507 14.80 4.43 -32.79
N ARG A 508 13.84 4.27 -31.88
CA ARG A 508 13.11 3.02 -31.64
C ARG A 508 11.84 2.94 -32.48
N ARG A 509 11.03 4.01 -32.45
CA ARG A 509 9.75 4.17 -33.16
C ARG A 509 9.61 5.59 -33.69
N ALA A 510 8.88 5.75 -34.79
CA ALA A 510 8.53 7.05 -35.37
C ALA A 510 7.00 7.12 -35.52
N GLY A 511 6.42 8.26 -35.14
CA GLY A 511 5.00 8.55 -35.36
C GLY A 511 4.72 8.84 -36.84
N ARG A 512 3.44 9.03 -37.17
CA ARG A 512 3.05 9.46 -38.52
C ARG A 512 3.72 10.80 -38.83
N ASP A 513 4.10 11.05 -40.08
CA ASP A 513 4.76 12.27 -40.57
C ASP A 513 6.22 12.52 -40.11
N ALA A 514 6.79 11.69 -39.23
CA ALA A 514 8.21 11.75 -38.87
C ALA A 514 9.12 11.06 -39.91
N THR A 515 8.93 11.33 -41.20
CA THR A 515 9.53 10.59 -42.33
C THR A 515 11.05 10.74 -42.48
N MET A 516 11.66 11.70 -41.78
CA MET A 516 13.09 11.99 -41.81
C MET A 516 13.94 11.10 -40.88
N PHE A 517 13.28 10.22 -40.11
CA PHE A 517 13.92 9.28 -39.18
C PHE A 517 13.42 7.86 -39.44
N LYS A 518 14.32 6.88 -39.34
CA LYS A 518 14.02 5.44 -39.37
C LYS A 518 14.59 4.77 -38.12
N LYS A 519 14.03 3.60 -37.78
CA LYS A 519 14.52 2.79 -36.66
C LYS A 519 16.02 2.51 -36.80
N GLY A 520 16.77 2.69 -35.71
CA GLY A 520 18.22 2.51 -35.64
C GLY A 520 19.05 3.74 -36.04
N ASP A 521 18.43 4.84 -36.49
CA ASP A 521 19.16 6.08 -36.74
C ASP A 521 19.76 6.64 -35.45
N ARG A 522 21.04 7.05 -35.52
CA ARG A 522 21.79 7.63 -34.41
C ARG A 522 21.45 9.11 -34.29
N VAL A 523 20.93 9.52 -33.15
CA VAL A 523 20.40 10.87 -32.96
C VAL A 523 20.81 11.48 -31.62
N LEU A 524 20.88 12.81 -31.60
CA LEU A 524 20.85 13.62 -30.39
C LEU A 524 19.46 14.22 -30.21
N VAL A 525 19.03 14.38 -28.96
CA VAL A 525 17.68 14.86 -28.61
C VAL A 525 17.73 15.92 -27.51
N PHE A 526 16.96 16.99 -27.67
CA PHE A 526 16.82 18.09 -26.71
C PHE A 526 15.41 18.12 -26.09
N LYS A 527 15.21 17.27 -25.07
CA LYS A 527 13.92 17.06 -24.41
C LYS A 527 14.13 16.71 -22.94
N LYS A 528 13.28 17.28 -22.07
CA LYS A 528 13.23 16.94 -20.63
C LYS A 528 12.84 15.47 -20.41
N GLY A 529 13.36 14.83 -19.37
CA GLY A 529 13.10 13.42 -19.06
C GLY A 529 14.12 12.44 -19.67
N ALA A 530 15.31 12.92 -20.04
CA ALA A 530 16.33 12.12 -20.70
C ALA A 530 17.14 11.20 -19.76
N PHE A 531 16.99 11.29 -18.43
CA PHE A 531 17.59 10.31 -17.53
C PHE A 531 16.70 9.08 -17.43
N GLY A 532 16.79 8.19 -18.42
CA GLY A 532 15.92 7.02 -18.50
C GLY A 532 16.26 6.12 -19.67
N ASN A 533 15.39 5.14 -19.93
CA ASN A 533 15.60 4.21 -21.04
C ASN A 533 15.21 4.80 -22.40
N ARG A 534 14.24 5.71 -22.45
CA ARG A 534 13.75 6.33 -23.69
C ARG A 534 13.09 7.67 -23.45
N VAL A 535 12.99 8.46 -24.52
CA VAL A 535 12.27 9.74 -24.54
C VAL A 535 11.49 9.91 -25.85
N ILE A 536 10.30 10.51 -25.76
CA ILE A 536 9.51 10.89 -26.92
C ILE A 536 9.68 12.39 -27.16
N ALA A 537 10.15 12.76 -28.34
CA ALA A 537 10.44 14.15 -28.73
C ALA A 537 9.88 14.46 -30.13
N SER A 538 9.58 15.73 -30.38
CA SER A 538 9.23 16.22 -31.72
C SER A 538 10.43 16.11 -32.67
N VAL A 539 10.16 16.03 -33.97
CA VAL A 539 11.21 15.97 -34.99
C VAL A 539 12.13 17.19 -34.95
N GLU A 540 11.62 18.37 -34.58
CA GLU A 540 12.37 19.62 -34.44
C GLU A 540 13.41 19.60 -33.31
N ARG A 541 13.19 18.73 -32.32
CA ARG A 541 14.06 18.58 -31.13
C ARG A 541 15.03 17.41 -31.26
N THR A 542 15.07 16.76 -32.43
CA THR A 542 15.88 15.58 -32.69
C THR A 542 16.76 15.83 -33.92
N HIS A 543 18.02 15.40 -33.88
CA HIS A 543 18.93 15.59 -35.02
C HIS A 543 19.90 14.41 -35.15
N HIS A 544 20.19 13.99 -36.39
CA HIS A 544 21.19 12.97 -36.69
C HIS A 544 22.57 13.35 -36.16
N ILE A 545 23.29 12.38 -35.61
CA ILE A 545 24.72 12.52 -35.26
C ILE A 545 25.60 11.82 -36.29
N PRO A 546 26.81 12.34 -36.58
CA PRO A 546 27.75 11.68 -37.49
C PRO A 546 28.27 10.36 -36.94
N ASP A 547 28.68 9.45 -37.84
CA ASP A 547 29.18 8.12 -37.46
C ASP A 547 30.40 8.17 -36.51
N TRP A 548 31.25 9.19 -36.68
CA TRP A 548 32.47 9.37 -35.88
C TRP A 548 32.22 9.84 -34.45
N MET A 549 31.04 10.37 -34.14
CA MET A 549 30.73 10.95 -32.84
C MET A 549 30.15 9.89 -31.92
N SER A 550 30.64 9.78 -30.68
CA SER A 550 30.04 8.86 -29.70
C SER A 550 28.72 9.41 -29.14
N TYR A 551 27.92 8.55 -28.48
CA TYR A 551 26.71 9.02 -27.79
C TYR A 551 27.06 9.94 -26.61
N GLU A 552 28.16 9.68 -25.91
CA GLU A 552 28.66 10.52 -24.83
C GLU A 552 29.02 11.92 -25.31
N GLU A 553 29.75 12.01 -26.44
CA GLU A 553 30.09 13.28 -27.07
C GLU A 553 28.83 14.04 -27.52
N ALA A 554 27.88 13.35 -28.16
CA ALA A 554 26.62 13.92 -28.60
C ALA A 554 25.78 14.46 -27.43
N ALA A 555 25.74 13.75 -26.30
CA ALA A 555 25.05 14.17 -25.09
C ALA A 555 25.66 15.42 -24.43
N THR A 556 26.83 15.87 -24.89
CA THR A 556 27.43 17.14 -24.43
C THR A 556 26.90 18.38 -25.15
N LEU A 557 26.15 18.24 -26.25
CA LEU A 557 26.00 19.31 -27.22
C LEU A 557 24.79 20.22 -26.97
N ALA A 558 23.58 19.66 -27.00
CA ALA A 558 22.36 20.42 -27.28
C ALA A 558 22.10 21.56 -26.29
N SER A 559 22.07 21.29 -24.99
CA SER A 559 21.67 22.27 -23.97
C SER A 559 22.61 23.48 -23.94
N VAL A 560 23.92 23.25 -24.05
CA VAL A 560 24.95 24.26 -23.91
C VAL A 560 25.16 25.04 -25.19
N TYR A 561 25.19 24.37 -26.35
CA TYR A 561 25.39 25.06 -27.62
C TYR A 561 24.17 25.84 -28.06
N LEU A 562 22.96 25.31 -27.91
CA LEU A 562 21.75 26.07 -28.23
C LEU A 562 21.69 27.34 -27.36
N THR A 563 21.97 27.22 -26.06
CA THR A 563 21.99 28.36 -25.15
C THR A 563 23.06 29.38 -25.54
N ALA A 564 24.27 28.94 -25.85
CA ALA A 564 25.35 29.82 -26.24
C ALA A 564 25.13 30.49 -27.61
N LEU A 565 24.69 29.74 -28.63
CA LEU A 565 24.38 30.28 -29.97
C LEU A 565 23.31 31.37 -29.89
N TYR A 566 22.21 31.11 -29.19
CA TYR A 566 21.14 32.09 -29.07
C TYR A 566 21.57 33.31 -28.25
N SER A 567 22.34 33.11 -27.18
CA SER A 567 22.84 34.21 -26.35
C SER A 567 23.80 35.13 -27.13
N ILE A 568 24.72 34.55 -27.89
CA ILE A 568 25.80 35.27 -28.58
C ILE A 568 25.29 35.89 -29.90
N PHE A 569 24.60 35.12 -30.75
CA PHE A 569 24.15 35.61 -32.05
C PHE A 569 22.83 36.39 -31.97
N ASP A 570 21.82 35.86 -31.30
CA ASP A 570 20.47 36.44 -31.34
C ASP A 570 20.25 37.53 -30.28
N LEU A 571 20.78 37.34 -29.05
CA LEU A 571 20.55 38.27 -27.95
C LEU A 571 21.60 39.38 -27.85
N ALA A 572 22.88 39.02 -27.85
CA ALA A 572 23.98 39.97 -27.77
C ALA A 572 24.40 40.53 -29.14
N ASN A 573 24.13 39.80 -30.23
CA ASN A 573 24.58 40.14 -31.58
C ASN A 573 26.10 40.42 -31.63
N THR A 574 26.89 39.53 -31.02
CA THR A 574 28.35 39.68 -30.88
C THR A 574 29.03 39.74 -32.24
N GLN A 575 29.92 40.72 -32.40
CA GLN A 575 30.71 40.98 -33.61
C GLN A 575 32.18 40.60 -33.41
N HIS A 576 32.90 40.50 -34.53
CA HIS A 576 34.34 40.32 -34.51
C HIS A 576 35.02 41.50 -33.78
N GLY A 577 35.89 41.20 -32.80
CA GLY A 577 36.60 42.20 -32.01
C GLY A 577 35.87 42.66 -30.73
N ASP A 578 34.61 42.29 -30.53
CA ASP A 578 33.89 42.57 -29.29
C ASP A 578 34.61 41.92 -28.09
N LYS A 579 34.59 42.60 -26.95
CA LYS A 579 35.12 42.09 -25.68
C LYS A 579 34.00 41.35 -24.93
N VAL A 580 34.20 40.07 -24.66
CA VAL A 580 33.18 39.21 -24.07
C VAL A 580 33.64 38.66 -22.73
N LEU A 581 32.90 38.95 -21.66
CA LEU A 581 33.10 38.33 -20.35
C LEU A 581 32.22 37.08 -20.20
N ILE A 582 32.85 35.93 -20.01
CA ILE A 582 32.19 34.65 -19.80
C ILE A 582 32.40 34.21 -18.35
N HIS A 583 31.32 34.20 -17.57
CA HIS A 583 31.38 33.67 -16.21
C HIS A 583 31.31 32.15 -16.17
N SER A 584 31.94 31.56 -15.14
CA SER A 584 32.01 30.09 -14.96
C SER A 584 32.54 29.36 -16.21
N ALA A 585 33.56 29.94 -16.84
CA ALA A 585 33.99 29.64 -18.20
C ALA A 585 34.47 28.19 -18.44
N SER A 586 34.85 27.48 -17.38
CA SER A 586 35.28 26.07 -17.44
C SER A 586 34.13 25.05 -17.36
N GLY A 587 32.88 25.50 -17.15
CA GLY A 587 31.70 24.64 -17.25
C GLY A 587 31.28 24.41 -18.70
N GLY A 588 30.37 23.45 -18.95
CA GLY A 588 29.97 23.10 -20.31
C GLY A 588 29.44 24.26 -21.15
N LEU A 589 28.61 25.14 -20.58
CA LEU A 589 28.12 26.35 -21.25
C LEU A 589 29.23 27.36 -21.52
N GLY A 590 30.14 27.55 -20.56
CA GLY A 590 31.28 28.45 -20.72
C GLY A 590 32.22 28.01 -21.85
N ILE A 591 32.50 26.70 -21.93
CA ILE A 591 33.31 26.12 -23.00
C ILE A 591 32.62 26.25 -24.36
N ALA A 592 31.30 26.02 -24.44
CA ALA A 592 30.54 26.25 -25.66
C ALA A 592 30.62 27.71 -26.12
N ALA A 593 30.45 28.65 -25.19
CA ALA A 593 30.55 30.09 -25.45
C ALA A 593 31.96 30.50 -25.91
N ILE A 594 33.02 29.99 -25.28
CA ILE A 594 34.41 30.24 -25.70
C ILE A 594 34.63 29.81 -27.15
N GLN A 595 34.17 28.61 -27.53
CA GLN A 595 34.35 28.11 -28.90
C GLN A 595 33.62 28.98 -29.92
N ILE A 596 32.39 29.42 -29.62
CA ILE A 596 31.63 30.32 -30.51
C ILE A 596 32.29 31.70 -30.59
N CYS A 597 32.72 32.29 -29.47
CA CYS A 597 33.40 33.59 -29.46
C CYS A 597 34.71 33.54 -30.26
N LYS A 598 35.46 32.44 -30.18
CA LYS A 598 36.66 32.22 -31.01
C LYS A 598 36.34 32.14 -32.49
N PHE A 599 35.27 31.43 -32.86
CA PHE A 599 34.81 31.37 -34.25
C PHE A 599 34.44 32.76 -34.79
N ILE A 600 33.84 33.62 -33.96
CA ILE A 600 33.51 35.02 -34.32
C ILE A 600 34.77 35.91 -34.40
N GLY A 601 35.82 35.59 -33.64
CA GLY A 601 36.99 36.45 -33.46
C GLY A 601 36.80 37.53 -32.39
N ALA A 602 35.99 37.23 -31.36
CA ALA A 602 35.81 38.09 -30.18
C ALA A 602 36.97 37.95 -29.18
N GLU A 603 37.25 38.99 -28.41
CA GLU A 603 38.26 38.99 -27.36
C GLU A 603 37.66 38.49 -26.04
N ILE A 604 38.20 37.39 -25.51
CA ILE A 604 37.57 36.66 -24.40
C ILE A 604 38.21 37.05 -23.06
N TYR A 605 37.34 37.38 -22.12
CA TYR A 605 37.61 37.49 -20.69
C TYR A 605 36.79 36.42 -19.95
N ALA A 606 37.36 35.82 -18.91
CA ALA A 606 36.74 34.68 -18.25
C ALA A 606 36.83 34.77 -16.73
N THR A 607 35.87 34.15 -16.03
CA THR A 607 36.02 33.87 -14.59
C THR A 607 35.92 32.39 -14.26
N VAL A 608 36.78 31.93 -13.34
CA VAL A 608 36.82 30.55 -12.84
C VAL A 608 37.11 30.50 -11.34
N GLY A 609 36.82 29.34 -10.71
CA GLY A 609 36.88 29.20 -9.25
C GLY A 609 38.14 28.57 -8.66
N THR A 610 39.02 27.98 -9.48
CA THR A 610 40.23 27.25 -9.03
C THR A 610 41.39 27.44 -10.01
N GLN A 611 42.63 27.24 -9.55
CA GLN A 611 43.83 27.34 -10.40
C GLN A 611 43.85 26.30 -11.52
N GLU A 612 43.45 25.06 -11.23
CA GLU A 612 43.30 23.99 -12.25
C GLU A 612 42.40 24.42 -13.43
N LYS A 613 41.32 25.16 -13.13
CA LYS A 613 40.40 25.70 -14.15
C LYS A 613 41.02 26.84 -14.95
N VAL A 614 41.94 27.60 -14.36
CA VAL A 614 42.72 28.63 -15.06
C VAL A 614 43.66 27.95 -16.06
N ASP A 615 44.46 27.00 -15.58
CA ASP A 615 45.45 26.29 -16.38
C ASP A 615 44.76 25.58 -17.57
N PHE A 616 43.61 24.94 -17.33
CA PHE A 616 42.78 24.37 -18.38
C PHE A 616 42.40 25.35 -19.49
N LEU A 617 41.95 26.56 -19.15
CA LEU A 617 41.55 27.57 -20.13
C LEU A 617 42.74 28.13 -20.92
N VAL A 618 43.90 28.29 -20.27
CA VAL A 618 45.14 28.71 -20.91
C VAL A 618 45.60 27.64 -21.89
N ASP A 619 45.71 26.39 -21.46
CA ASP A 619 46.33 25.32 -22.23
C ASP A 619 45.45 24.87 -23.42
N ASN A 620 44.13 24.80 -23.22
CA ASN A 620 43.20 24.25 -24.22
C ASN A 620 42.58 25.31 -25.12
N PHE A 621 42.44 26.54 -24.61
CA PHE A 621 41.81 27.63 -25.35
C PHE A 621 42.72 28.85 -25.54
N GLY A 622 43.97 28.83 -25.09
CA GLY A 622 44.91 29.94 -25.35
C GLY A 622 44.40 31.29 -24.86
N ILE A 623 43.52 31.31 -23.85
CA ILE A 623 43.04 32.57 -23.26
C ILE A 623 44.19 33.11 -22.40
N PRO A 624 44.64 34.36 -22.60
CA PRO A 624 45.73 34.93 -21.81
C PRO A 624 45.42 34.88 -20.32
N ARG A 625 46.42 34.54 -19.48
CA ARG A 625 46.24 34.38 -18.03
C ARG A 625 45.72 35.66 -17.37
N GLU A 626 46.13 36.82 -17.87
CA GLU A 626 45.71 38.15 -17.47
C GLU A 626 44.23 38.46 -17.75
N ASN A 627 43.59 37.69 -18.63
CA ASN A 627 42.16 37.81 -18.96
C ASN A 627 41.29 36.84 -18.15
N ILE A 628 41.87 36.09 -17.20
CA ILE A 628 41.17 35.09 -16.39
C ILE A 628 41.16 35.51 -14.91
N PHE A 629 39.96 35.71 -14.38
CA PHE A 629 39.72 36.25 -13.03
C PHE A 629 38.99 35.25 -12.11
N ASN A 630 38.88 35.59 -10.83
CA ASN A 630 38.23 34.73 -9.83
C ASN A 630 36.69 34.88 -9.86
N SER A 631 35.96 33.77 -10.00
CA SER A 631 34.48 33.75 -10.05
C SER A 631 33.78 33.78 -8.68
N ARG A 632 34.52 33.81 -7.57
CA ARG A 632 33.97 33.73 -6.19
C ARG A 632 34.15 35.02 -5.39
N SER A 633 34.67 36.07 -6.02
CA SER A 633 34.97 37.36 -5.41
C SER A 633 34.59 38.45 -6.39
N THR A 634 34.12 39.61 -5.90
CA THR A 634 33.86 40.81 -6.71
C THR A 634 35.14 41.48 -7.22
N ALA A 635 36.32 41.06 -6.74
CA ALA A 635 37.61 41.59 -7.18
C ALA A 635 37.86 41.48 -8.69
N PHE A 636 37.20 40.54 -9.39
CA PHE A 636 37.31 40.43 -10.85
C PHE A 636 36.94 41.73 -11.57
N ALA A 637 36.03 42.54 -11.03
CA ALA A 637 35.56 43.76 -11.69
C ALA A 637 36.67 44.81 -11.82
N SER A 638 37.46 45.01 -10.77
CA SER A 638 38.60 45.94 -10.80
C SER A 638 39.75 45.40 -11.66
N GLU A 639 40.01 44.10 -11.61
CA GLU A 639 41.01 43.41 -12.44
C GLU A 639 40.65 43.49 -13.94
N LEU A 640 39.38 43.23 -14.29
CA LEU A 640 38.84 43.35 -15.64
C LEU A 640 38.94 44.79 -16.13
N LYS A 641 38.58 45.77 -15.30
CA LYS A 641 38.69 47.20 -15.66
C LYS A 641 40.15 47.59 -15.94
N ALA A 642 41.11 47.05 -15.18
CA ALA A 642 42.53 47.27 -15.45
C ALA A 642 42.97 46.61 -16.78
N ALA A 643 42.59 45.35 -17.01
CA ALA A 643 42.91 44.61 -18.24
C ALA A 643 42.31 45.26 -19.50
N THR A 644 41.13 45.88 -19.36
CA THR A 644 40.41 46.57 -20.44
C THR A 644 40.73 48.08 -20.49
N LYS A 645 41.68 48.57 -19.68
CA LYS A 645 42.07 49.99 -19.60
C LYS A 645 40.89 50.95 -19.36
N GLY A 646 39.92 50.52 -18.56
CA GLY A 646 38.73 51.30 -18.21
C GLY A 646 37.55 51.14 -19.16
N TYR A 647 37.71 50.41 -20.27
CA TYR A 647 36.65 50.23 -21.28
C TYR A 647 35.48 49.39 -20.77
N GLY A 648 35.75 48.31 -20.02
CA GLY A 648 34.74 47.30 -19.70
C GLY A 648 34.65 46.22 -20.79
N VAL A 649 33.46 45.68 -21.01
CA VAL A 649 33.19 44.63 -22.00
C VAL A 649 31.88 44.86 -22.74
N ASP A 650 31.83 44.51 -24.02
CA ASP A 650 30.67 44.69 -24.89
C ASP A 650 29.56 43.68 -24.59
N VAL A 651 29.95 42.45 -24.22
CA VAL A 651 29.02 41.37 -23.94
C VAL A 651 29.38 40.67 -22.64
N ILE A 652 28.37 40.39 -21.82
CA ILE A 652 28.53 39.61 -20.59
C ILE A 652 27.59 38.41 -20.64
N LEU A 653 28.12 37.20 -20.54
CA LEU A 653 27.34 35.99 -20.31
C LEU A 653 27.39 35.67 -18.82
N ASN A 654 26.35 36.06 -18.09
CA ASN A 654 26.31 35.91 -16.64
C ASN A 654 25.54 34.67 -16.17
N SER A 655 26.11 34.01 -15.16
CA SER A 655 25.49 32.91 -14.43
C SER A 655 25.72 33.02 -12.90
N LEU A 656 26.27 34.13 -12.44
CA LEU A 656 26.59 34.40 -11.04
C LEU A 656 25.46 35.24 -10.42
N THR A 657 25.39 35.29 -9.09
CA THR A 657 24.23 35.83 -8.36
C THR A 657 24.63 36.89 -7.35
N GLY A 658 23.69 37.72 -6.90
CA GLY A 658 23.91 38.72 -5.85
C GLY A 658 24.96 39.78 -6.22
N ASP A 659 25.84 40.13 -5.28
CA ASP A 659 26.82 41.21 -5.46
C ASP A 659 27.75 41.01 -6.68
N ILE A 660 28.05 39.76 -7.02
CA ILE A 660 28.89 39.44 -8.19
C ILE A 660 28.13 39.77 -9.49
N LEU A 661 26.81 39.50 -9.55
CA LEU A 661 25.96 39.88 -10.69
C LEU A 661 25.93 41.41 -10.85
N ASP A 662 25.74 42.15 -9.75
CA ASP A 662 25.69 43.62 -9.80
C ASP A 662 27.03 44.21 -10.29
N GLU A 663 28.15 43.70 -9.81
CA GLU A 663 29.49 44.11 -10.28
C GLU A 663 29.73 43.72 -11.74
N SER A 664 29.27 42.55 -12.18
CA SER A 664 29.31 42.18 -13.60
C SER A 664 28.53 43.19 -14.43
N TRP A 665 27.31 43.53 -14.02
CA TRP A 665 26.48 44.49 -14.73
C TRP A 665 27.14 45.87 -14.85
N ARG A 666 27.86 46.31 -13.82
CA ARG A 666 28.61 47.58 -13.83
C ARG A 666 29.80 47.59 -14.79
N CYS A 667 30.37 46.42 -15.11
CA CYS A 667 31.51 46.27 -16.03
C CYS A 667 31.13 46.40 -17.52
N ILE A 668 29.84 46.51 -17.84
CA ILE A 668 29.38 46.63 -19.23
C ILE A 668 29.87 47.93 -19.89
N ALA A 669 30.29 47.86 -21.15
CA ALA A 669 30.68 49.01 -21.95
C ALA A 669 29.45 49.77 -22.49
N ASP A 670 29.69 50.94 -23.07
CA ASP A 670 28.64 51.74 -23.70
C ASP A 670 27.99 50.98 -24.86
N GLY A 671 26.66 50.87 -24.84
CA GLY A 671 25.88 50.10 -25.82
C GLY A 671 25.95 48.58 -25.65
N GLY A 672 26.69 48.08 -24.65
CA GLY A 672 26.90 46.64 -24.44
C GLY A 672 25.63 45.89 -24.00
N THR A 673 25.68 44.56 -24.07
CA THR A 673 24.57 43.68 -23.66
C THR A 673 25.02 42.63 -22.64
N MET A 674 24.35 42.61 -21.48
CA MET A 674 24.45 41.50 -20.53
C MET A 674 23.32 40.51 -20.78
N VAL A 675 23.69 39.25 -21.03
CA VAL A 675 22.76 38.12 -21.12
C VAL A 675 22.77 37.38 -19.79
N GLU A 676 21.66 37.45 -19.07
CA GLU A 676 21.46 36.80 -17.78
C GLU A 676 20.93 35.38 -17.97
N LEU A 677 21.74 34.39 -17.58
CA LEU A 677 21.43 32.97 -17.68
C LEU A 677 21.12 32.36 -16.31
N GLY A 678 21.40 33.09 -15.23
CA GLY A 678 21.01 32.75 -13.87
C GLY A 678 19.51 32.97 -13.62
N LYS A 679 18.97 32.25 -12.63
CA LYS A 679 17.55 32.35 -12.25
C LYS A 679 17.30 32.84 -10.84
N ARG A 680 18.29 32.72 -9.95
CA ARG A 680 18.08 32.89 -8.50
C ARG A 680 17.61 34.30 -8.16
N ASP A 681 18.34 35.32 -8.60
CA ASP A 681 17.98 36.73 -8.34
C ASP A 681 16.60 37.11 -8.90
N MET A 682 16.22 36.55 -10.05
CA MET A 682 14.89 36.72 -10.63
C MET A 682 13.79 36.06 -9.77
N LEU A 683 14.04 34.86 -9.24
CA LEU A 683 13.10 34.15 -8.37
C LEU A 683 12.95 34.86 -7.01
N ASP A 684 14.06 35.36 -6.46
CA ASP A 684 14.12 36.09 -5.20
C ASP A 684 13.60 37.53 -5.32
N ARG A 685 13.36 38.01 -6.56
CA ARG A 685 12.90 39.37 -6.89
C ARG A 685 13.88 40.46 -6.39
N ASN A 686 15.17 40.21 -6.57
CA ASN A 686 16.22 41.15 -6.21
C ASN A 686 16.22 42.40 -7.10
N TYR A 687 16.91 43.45 -6.64
CA TYR A 687 17.04 44.72 -7.34
C TYR A 687 18.19 44.68 -8.35
N LEU A 688 18.02 45.40 -9.47
CA LEU A 688 19.05 45.58 -10.50
C LEU A 688 19.49 47.05 -10.51
N SER A 689 20.80 47.32 -10.55
CA SER A 689 21.31 48.69 -10.69
C SER A 689 20.85 49.32 -12.00
N MET A 690 20.28 50.53 -11.90
CA MET A 690 19.82 51.29 -13.07
C MET A 690 20.92 52.09 -13.78
N GLU A 691 22.11 52.19 -13.18
CA GLU A 691 23.21 53.03 -13.70
C GLU A 691 23.68 52.61 -15.10
N PRO A 692 23.89 51.31 -15.43
CA PRO A 692 24.43 50.95 -16.74
C PRO A 692 23.47 51.22 -17.90
N PHE A 693 22.16 51.36 -17.65
CA PHE A 693 21.23 51.80 -18.69
C PHE A 693 21.53 53.23 -19.19
N GLY A 694 22.17 54.07 -18.36
CA GLY A 694 22.64 55.39 -18.78
C GLY A 694 23.75 55.35 -19.84
N ARG A 695 24.40 54.20 -20.00
CA ARG A 695 25.39 53.91 -21.04
C ARG A 695 24.76 53.29 -22.29
N ASN A 696 23.44 53.35 -22.43
CA ASN A 696 22.66 52.65 -23.47
C ASN A 696 22.84 51.12 -23.45
N ALA A 697 23.24 50.54 -22.31
CA ALA A 697 23.41 49.10 -22.19
C ALA A 697 22.06 48.37 -22.13
N SER A 698 22.06 47.11 -22.57
CA SER A 698 20.91 46.21 -22.55
C SER A 698 21.11 45.07 -21.54
N TYR A 699 20.03 44.71 -20.83
CA TYR A 699 19.98 43.55 -19.94
C TYR A 699 18.94 42.55 -20.45
N ARG A 700 19.35 41.33 -20.79
CA ARG A 700 18.51 40.32 -21.45
C ARG A 700 18.54 38.99 -20.70
N CYS A 701 17.44 38.65 -20.03
CA CYS A 701 17.30 37.34 -19.39
C CYS A 701 16.94 36.25 -20.41
N PHE A 702 17.54 35.07 -20.28
CA PHE A 702 17.27 33.96 -21.19
C PHE A 702 17.30 32.58 -20.51
N ASP A 703 16.32 31.73 -20.87
CA ASP A 703 16.26 30.33 -20.49
C ASP A 703 15.83 29.47 -21.69
N MET A 704 16.76 28.67 -22.21
CA MET A 704 16.54 27.78 -23.36
C MET A 704 15.50 26.67 -23.07
N SER A 705 15.21 26.39 -21.81
CA SER A 705 14.24 25.38 -21.40
C SER A 705 12.84 25.94 -21.10
N HIS A 706 12.61 27.23 -21.37
CA HIS A 706 11.31 27.90 -21.21
C HIS A 706 10.33 27.45 -22.30
N GLU A 707 9.06 27.28 -21.95
CA GLU A 707 7.98 26.81 -22.86
C GLU A 707 7.69 27.76 -24.04
N HIS A 708 8.23 28.98 -24.01
CA HIS A 708 8.02 29.98 -25.08
C HIS A 708 9.13 29.95 -26.14
N VAL A 709 10.20 29.18 -25.93
CA VAL A 709 11.17 28.91 -27.00
C VAL A 709 10.51 27.94 -27.98
N SER A 710 10.16 28.45 -29.16
CA SER A 710 9.45 27.65 -30.16
C SER A 710 10.34 26.54 -30.72
N ASP A 711 9.70 25.43 -31.11
CA ASP A 711 10.38 24.31 -31.75
C ASP A 711 11.08 24.73 -33.06
N THR A 712 10.59 25.77 -33.74
CA THR A 712 11.24 26.36 -34.92
C THR A 712 12.60 26.99 -34.60
N VAL A 713 12.75 27.66 -33.46
CA VAL A 713 14.03 28.23 -33.01
C VAL A 713 14.99 27.10 -32.67
N ILE A 714 14.52 26.08 -31.96
CA ILE A 714 15.34 24.93 -31.59
C ILE A 714 15.83 24.20 -32.84
N ALA A 715 14.96 23.92 -33.81
CA ALA A 715 15.35 23.28 -35.07
C ALA A 715 16.39 24.10 -35.85
N ARG A 716 16.29 25.44 -35.86
CA ARG A 716 17.29 26.33 -36.46
C ARG A 716 18.64 26.19 -35.74
N LEU A 717 18.64 26.30 -34.41
CA LEU A 717 19.87 26.26 -33.61
C LEU A 717 20.55 24.88 -33.64
N MET A 718 19.78 23.79 -33.62
CA MET A 718 20.30 22.42 -33.78
C MET A 718 21.01 22.23 -35.11
N ARG A 719 20.41 22.70 -36.21
CA ARG A 719 21.05 22.66 -37.55
C ARG A 719 22.30 23.53 -37.60
N GLN A 720 22.26 24.73 -37.04
CA GLN A 720 23.42 25.63 -36.99
C GLN A 720 24.57 25.02 -36.18
N MET A 721 24.29 24.48 -35.00
CA MET A 721 25.25 23.75 -34.16
C MET A 721 25.88 22.59 -34.92
N MET A 722 25.08 21.72 -35.53
CA MET A 722 25.62 20.57 -36.25
C MET A 722 26.40 20.97 -37.51
N SER A 723 26.01 22.04 -38.19
CA SER A 723 26.79 22.59 -39.30
C SER A 723 28.18 23.01 -38.86
N LEU A 724 28.29 23.76 -37.75
CA LEU A 724 29.59 24.21 -37.22
C LEU A 724 30.46 23.04 -36.72
N ILE A 725 29.85 22.02 -36.11
CA ILE A 725 30.56 20.80 -35.69
C ILE A 725 31.12 20.06 -36.90
N ASN A 726 30.31 19.88 -37.96
CA ASN A 726 30.75 19.18 -39.17
C ASN A 726 31.85 19.94 -39.92
N GLN A 727 31.84 21.27 -39.85
CA GLN A 727 32.90 22.15 -40.36
C GLN A 727 34.14 22.19 -39.45
N ARG A 728 34.08 21.60 -38.25
CA ARG A 728 35.14 21.58 -37.22
C ARG A 728 35.48 22.96 -36.64
N GLU A 729 34.58 23.93 -36.80
CA GLU A 729 34.71 25.26 -36.18
C GLU A 729 34.46 25.21 -34.68
N ILE A 730 33.59 24.28 -34.25
CA ILE A 730 33.35 23.94 -32.84
C ILE A 730 33.43 22.41 -32.67
N LYS A 731 33.63 21.96 -31.43
CA LYS A 731 33.84 20.53 -31.08
C LYS A 731 32.92 20.10 -29.94
N PRO A 732 32.68 18.79 -29.73
CA PRO A 732 32.07 18.31 -28.50
C PRO A 732 32.76 18.87 -27.25
N ILE A 733 32.00 19.07 -26.17
CA ILE A 733 32.54 19.66 -24.95
C ILE A 733 33.45 18.64 -24.27
N ALA A 734 34.71 19.02 -24.05
CA ALA A 734 35.70 18.22 -23.33
C ALA A 734 36.29 19.01 -22.16
N PRO A 735 36.68 18.36 -21.04
CA PRO A 735 36.59 16.92 -20.78
C PRO A 735 35.14 16.46 -20.47
N ILE A 736 34.90 15.16 -20.66
CA ILE A 736 33.63 14.49 -20.32
C ILE A 736 33.88 13.64 -19.08
N THR A 737 33.10 13.85 -18.02
CA THR A 737 33.08 12.96 -16.85
C THR A 737 31.87 12.04 -16.95
N THR A 738 32.10 10.74 -17.11
CA THR A 738 31.03 9.75 -17.29
C THR A 738 30.66 9.07 -15.98
N PHE A 739 29.37 8.85 -15.78
CA PHE A 739 28.82 8.01 -14.71
C PHE A 739 27.88 6.96 -15.32
N PRO A 740 27.85 5.74 -14.78
CA PRO A 740 26.85 4.74 -15.18
C PRO A 740 25.43 5.19 -14.77
N PHE A 741 24.39 4.72 -15.47
CA PHE A 741 23.00 5.00 -15.08
C PHE A 741 22.67 4.46 -13.68
N GLU A 742 23.40 3.45 -13.23
CA GLU A 742 23.34 2.89 -11.88
C GLU A 742 23.84 3.86 -10.78
N ASP A 743 24.76 4.78 -11.09
CA ASP A 743 25.36 5.70 -10.12
C ASP A 743 24.91 7.15 -10.32
N VAL A 744 23.59 7.33 -10.37
CA VAL A 744 22.98 8.65 -10.54
C VAL A 744 23.25 9.56 -9.35
N ASP A 745 23.22 9.02 -8.14
CA ASP A 745 23.49 9.79 -6.92
C ASP A 745 24.93 10.30 -6.90
N GLY A 746 25.89 9.46 -7.32
CA GLY A 746 27.29 9.85 -7.48
C GLY A 746 27.45 11.02 -8.45
N ALA A 747 26.77 10.97 -9.60
CA ALA A 747 26.81 12.04 -10.59
C ALA A 747 26.26 13.37 -10.04
N PHE A 748 25.11 13.35 -9.35
CA PHE A 748 24.50 14.54 -8.74
C PHE A 748 25.36 15.09 -7.59
N ARG A 749 25.91 14.23 -6.73
CA ARG A 749 26.82 14.64 -5.64
C ARG A 749 28.12 15.23 -6.20
N TYR A 750 28.67 14.67 -7.27
CA TYR A 750 29.84 15.20 -7.97
C TYR A 750 29.57 16.59 -8.56
N MET A 751 28.41 16.77 -9.22
CA MET A 751 27.99 18.08 -9.71
C MET A 751 27.84 19.10 -8.58
N ARG A 752 27.22 18.72 -7.46
CA ARG A 752 27.04 19.59 -6.28
C ARG A 752 28.36 20.09 -5.71
N GLY A 753 29.43 19.30 -5.79
CA GLY A 753 30.77 19.72 -5.39
C GLY A 753 31.37 20.84 -6.25
N ALA A 754 30.80 21.15 -7.42
CA ALA A 754 31.26 22.18 -8.36
C ALA A 754 32.74 22.05 -8.80
N LYS A 755 33.31 20.84 -8.68
CA LYS A 755 34.71 20.53 -9.01
C LYS A 755 34.91 20.21 -10.49
N HIS A 756 33.86 19.82 -11.21
CA HIS A 756 33.93 19.41 -12.61
C HIS A 756 34.43 20.54 -13.54
N ILE A 757 35.10 20.12 -14.61
CA ILE A 757 35.43 20.90 -15.81
C ILE A 757 34.71 20.21 -16.97
N GLY A 758 34.14 20.97 -17.90
CA GLY A 758 33.37 20.38 -19.00
C GLY A 758 31.99 19.89 -18.56
N LYS A 759 31.62 18.68 -19.00
CA LYS A 759 30.25 18.17 -18.87
C LYS A 759 30.22 16.78 -18.22
N ILE A 760 29.19 16.56 -17.41
CA ILE A 760 28.92 15.27 -16.77
C ILE A 760 27.89 14.53 -17.61
N VAL A 761 28.14 13.27 -17.92
CA VAL A 761 27.29 12.45 -18.79
C VAL A 761 26.96 11.13 -18.11
N MET A 762 25.67 10.80 -18.05
CA MET A 762 25.18 9.47 -17.72
C MET A 762 25.36 8.58 -18.96
N SER A 763 26.03 7.43 -18.85
CA SER A 763 26.37 6.54 -19.98
C SER A 763 26.03 5.08 -19.69
N ALA A 764 25.54 4.38 -20.71
CA ALA A 764 25.29 2.94 -20.67
C ALA A 764 26.53 2.08 -21.00
N GLN A 765 27.70 2.66 -21.32
CA GLN A 765 28.87 1.92 -21.84
C GLN A 765 29.78 1.28 -20.78
N HIS A 766 29.62 1.57 -19.48
CA HIS A 766 30.61 1.20 -18.45
C HIS A 766 30.68 -0.28 -18.05
N LYS A 767 30.01 -1.20 -18.76
CA LYS A 767 30.24 -2.64 -18.64
C LYS A 767 30.39 -3.27 -20.02
N VAL A 768 31.60 -3.76 -20.30
CA VAL A 768 32.02 -4.39 -21.57
C VAL A 768 31.16 -5.61 -21.96
N GLU A 769 30.34 -6.15 -21.04
CA GLU A 769 29.29 -7.16 -21.31
C GLU A 769 28.01 -7.00 -20.46
N GLY A 770 27.83 -5.87 -19.74
CA GLY A 770 26.87 -5.80 -18.64
C GLY A 770 25.57 -5.06 -18.95
N LYS A 771 24.44 -5.73 -18.69
CA LYS A 771 23.13 -5.10 -18.62
C LYS A 771 23.12 -4.00 -17.54
N THR A 772 22.64 -2.80 -17.88
CA THR A 772 22.47 -1.67 -16.95
C THR A 772 21.30 -1.97 -16.01
N THR A 773 21.59 -2.36 -14.77
CA THR A 773 20.57 -2.77 -13.80
C THR A 773 20.31 -1.65 -12.80
N VAL A 774 19.06 -1.24 -12.65
CA VAL A 774 18.66 -0.18 -11.71
C VAL A 774 17.46 -0.61 -10.88
N MET A 775 17.27 0.02 -9.74
CA MET A 775 16.05 -0.10 -8.96
C MET A 775 14.97 0.79 -9.59
N VAL A 776 13.93 0.17 -10.12
CA VAL A 776 12.80 0.84 -10.76
C VAL A 776 11.58 0.69 -9.89
N ARG A 777 10.88 1.80 -9.68
CA ARG A 777 9.53 1.80 -9.14
C ARG A 777 8.53 1.51 -10.26
N PRO A 778 7.74 0.41 -10.16
CA PRO A 778 6.69 0.14 -11.12
C PRO A 778 5.66 1.26 -11.18
N ALA A 779 5.02 1.40 -12.33
CA ALA A 779 3.99 2.42 -12.51
C ALA A 779 2.74 2.04 -11.70
N ALA A 780 2.23 3.00 -10.94
CA ALA A 780 0.93 2.87 -10.30
C ALA A 780 -0.15 2.54 -11.35
N ARG A 781 -0.98 1.53 -11.07
CA ARG A 781 -2.07 1.14 -11.98
C ARG A 781 -3.07 2.29 -12.14
N SER A 782 -3.43 2.58 -13.39
CA SER A 782 -4.44 3.59 -13.70
C SER A 782 -5.84 3.13 -13.29
N PHE A 783 -6.69 4.10 -12.92
CA PHE A 783 -8.12 3.87 -12.71
C PHE A 783 -8.88 4.26 -13.97
N ASP A 784 -8.81 3.41 -14.99
CA ASP A 784 -9.42 3.66 -16.29
C ASP A 784 -10.85 3.10 -16.33
N LEU A 785 -11.82 4.00 -16.40
CA LEU A 785 -13.23 3.62 -16.58
C LEU A 785 -13.56 3.49 -18.07
N PRO A 786 -14.44 2.55 -18.46
CA PRO A 786 -14.92 2.45 -19.84
C PRO A 786 -15.54 3.77 -20.31
N GLN A 787 -15.10 4.29 -21.45
CA GLN A 787 -15.57 5.58 -21.97
C GLN A 787 -16.83 5.43 -22.86
N ASP A 788 -17.10 4.22 -23.35
CA ASP A 788 -18.16 3.85 -24.27
C ASP A 788 -19.37 3.17 -23.60
N LYS A 789 -19.30 2.93 -22.28
CA LYS A 789 -20.39 2.36 -21.48
C LYS A 789 -20.87 3.35 -20.42
N SER A 790 -22.11 3.18 -19.94
CA SER A 790 -22.67 3.99 -18.87
C SER A 790 -22.50 3.33 -17.49
N ILE A 791 -22.35 4.14 -16.45
CA ILE A 791 -22.35 3.67 -15.05
C ILE A 791 -23.70 4.01 -14.42
N LEU A 792 -24.47 2.99 -14.04
CA LEU A 792 -25.72 3.13 -13.33
C LEU A 792 -25.45 3.28 -11.83
N VAL A 793 -25.80 4.44 -11.27
CA VAL A 793 -25.73 4.72 -9.83
C VAL A 793 -27.15 4.77 -9.29
N VAL A 794 -27.48 3.84 -8.41
CA VAL A 794 -28.77 3.82 -7.70
C VAL A 794 -28.60 4.60 -6.40
N GLY A 795 -29.27 5.74 -6.30
CA GLY A 795 -29.15 6.65 -5.15
C GLY A 795 -29.30 8.12 -5.53
N GLY A 796 -29.76 8.94 -4.59
CA GLY A 796 -30.00 10.36 -4.83
C GLY A 796 -28.72 11.20 -4.91
N LEU A 797 -28.78 12.30 -5.68
CA LEU A 797 -27.64 13.22 -5.89
C LEU A 797 -27.33 14.15 -4.70
N LYS A 798 -28.20 14.19 -3.68
CA LYS A 798 -28.01 15.05 -2.51
C LYS A 798 -26.93 14.56 -1.53
N GLY A 799 -26.54 13.29 -1.61
CA GLY A 799 -25.62 12.66 -0.67
C GLY A 799 -24.36 12.12 -1.34
N LEU A 800 -23.88 11.00 -0.81
CA LEU A 800 -22.64 10.34 -1.22
C LEU A 800 -22.64 9.93 -2.70
N CYS A 801 -23.76 9.44 -3.22
CA CYS A 801 -23.88 9.06 -4.63
C CYS A 801 -23.68 10.27 -5.57
N GLY A 802 -24.09 11.48 -5.17
CA GLY A 802 -23.84 12.69 -5.95
C GLY A 802 -22.36 13.07 -6.01
N SER A 803 -21.67 12.99 -4.86
CA SER A 803 -20.21 13.18 -4.80
C SER A 803 -19.46 12.16 -5.65
N LEU A 804 -19.86 10.88 -5.52
CA LEU A 804 -19.28 9.78 -6.29
C LEU A 804 -19.49 9.97 -7.79
N ALA A 805 -20.68 10.40 -8.22
CA ALA A 805 -20.95 10.67 -9.64
C ALA A 805 -20.02 11.76 -10.22
N VAL A 806 -19.79 12.84 -9.47
CA VAL A 806 -18.80 13.87 -9.86
C VAL A 806 -17.40 13.27 -9.97
N TYR A 807 -17.02 12.43 -9.02
CA TYR A 807 -15.71 11.79 -9.01
C TYR A 807 -15.52 10.81 -10.17
N LEU A 808 -16.50 9.98 -10.48
CA LEU A 808 -16.45 9.07 -11.63
C LEU A 808 -16.28 9.84 -12.93
N ALA A 809 -16.99 10.98 -13.08
CA ALA A 809 -16.82 11.87 -14.22
C ALA A 809 -15.40 12.49 -14.28
N GLN A 810 -14.86 12.91 -13.13
CA GLN A 810 -13.46 13.37 -13.03
C GLN A 810 -12.45 12.27 -13.39
N LYS A 811 -12.78 11.01 -13.12
CA LYS A 811 -11.97 9.82 -13.45
C LYS A 811 -12.25 9.26 -14.85
N GLY A 812 -12.97 10.00 -15.69
CA GLY A 812 -13.09 9.72 -17.11
C GLY A 812 -14.41 9.09 -17.55
N ALA A 813 -15.33 8.75 -16.64
CA ALA A 813 -16.66 8.26 -17.01
C ALA A 813 -17.38 9.31 -17.88
N LYS A 814 -17.83 8.92 -19.07
CA LYS A 814 -18.50 9.83 -20.02
C LYS A 814 -20.01 9.78 -19.94
N HIS A 815 -20.57 8.66 -19.47
CA HIS A 815 -22.01 8.45 -19.39
C HIS A 815 -22.39 7.89 -18.01
N LEU A 816 -23.32 8.55 -17.33
CA LEU A 816 -23.85 8.13 -16.04
C LEU A 816 -25.38 8.00 -16.13
N VAL A 817 -25.93 7.00 -15.46
CA VAL A 817 -27.38 6.86 -15.27
C VAL A 817 -27.66 6.96 -13.77
N ILE A 818 -28.60 7.81 -13.36
CA ILE A 818 -28.94 8.00 -11.94
C ILE A 818 -30.38 7.55 -11.71
N LEU A 819 -30.55 6.44 -10.98
CA LEU A 819 -31.87 5.93 -10.58
C LEU A 819 -32.18 6.37 -9.15
N ALA A 820 -33.22 7.19 -8.97
CA ALA A 820 -33.70 7.60 -7.65
C ALA A 820 -35.20 7.96 -7.67
N ARG A 821 -35.86 7.90 -6.51
CA ARG A 821 -37.29 8.22 -6.36
C ARG A 821 -37.64 9.68 -6.70
N GLY A 822 -36.68 10.60 -6.63
CA GLY A 822 -36.86 12.00 -7.00
C GLY A 822 -35.75 12.92 -6.45
N GLY A 823 -36.01 14.23 -6.47
CA GLY A 823 -35.10 15.24 -5.94
C GLY A 823 -33.97 15.62 -6.89
N TYR A 824 -34.25 15.78 -8.18
CA TYR A 824 -33.27 16.32 -9.14
C TYR A 824 -33.33 17.84 -9.24
N ASP A 825 -34.47 18.45 -8.91
CA ASP A 825 -34.74 19.87 -9.17
C ASP A 825 -34.21 20.81 -8.05
N ASP A 826 -33.69 20.26 -6.95
CA ASP A 826 -33.12 21.07 -5.87
C ASP A 826 -31.73 21.62 -6.20
N ALA A 827 -31.35 22.71 -5.52
CA ALA A 827 -30.11 23.42 -5.79
C ALA A 827 -28.85 22.54 -5.62
N LYS A 828 -28.84 21.57 -4.69
CA LYS A 828 -27.69 20.70 -4.45
C LYS A 828 -27.51 19.72 -5.59
N SER A 829 -28.59 19.04 -6.01
CA SER A 829 -28.58 18.12 -7.15
C SER A 829 -28.23 18.84 -8.46
N GLN A 830 -28.77 20.04 -8.70
CA GLN A 830 -28.41 20.85 -9.87
C GLN A 830 -26.93 21.28 -9.87
N SER A 831 -26.35 21.54 -8.69
CA SER A 831 -24.91 21.81 -8.55
C SER A 831 -24.07 20.59 -8.96
N VAL A 832 -24.45 19.39 -8.50
CA VAL A 832 -23.80 18.12 -8.85
C VAL A 832 -23.84 17.88 -10.37
N LEU A 833 -25.00 18.08 -11.01
CA LEU A 833 -25.15 17.92 -12.46
C LEU A 833 -24.28 18.89 -13.26
N ARG A 834 -24.19 20.16 -12.81
CA ARG A 834 -23.28 21.14 -13.44
C ARG A 834 -21.82 20.72 -13.31
N ASN A 835 -21.41 20.17 -12.17
CA ASN A 835 -20.06 19.69 -11.97
C ASN A 835 -19.74 18.49 -12.86
N ILE A 836 -20.66 17.52 -12.99
CA ILE A 836 -20.51 16.38 -13.91
C ILE A 836 -20.38 16.86 -15.36
N LYS A 837 -21.25 17.77 -15.80
CA LYS A 837 -21.20 18.36 -17.14
C LYS A 837 -19.91 19.11 -17.41
N ALA A 838 -19.37 19.81 -16.40
CA ALA A 838 -18.08 20.50 -16.49
C ALA A 838 -16.89 19.55 -16.70
N GLN A 839 -17.01 18.27 -16.30
CA GLN A 839 -16.03 17.22 -16.62
C GLN A 839 -16.23 16.59 -18.01
N GLY A 840 -17.23 17.05 -18.78
CA GLY A 840 -17.54 16.55 -20.11
C GLY A 840 -18.33 15.24 -20.11
N ALA A 841 -19.02 14.91 -19.03
CA ALA A 841 -19.87 13.73 -18.92
C ALA A 841 -21.37 14.07 -19.07
N GLN A 842 -22.15 13.09 -19.53
CA GLN A 842 -23.60 13.16 -19.67
C GLN A 842 -24.29 12.33 -18.59
N VAL A 843 -25.51 12.74 -18.20
CA VAL A 843 -26.28 12.09 -17.13
C VAL A 843 -27.71 11.85 -17.57
N ASP A 844 -28.11 10.58 -17.57
CA ASP A 844 -29.51 10.16 -17.75
C ASP A 844 -30.19 10.04 -16.39
N LEU A 845 -31.24 10.83 -16.17
CA LEU A 845 -31.96 10.89 -14.89
C LEU A 845 -33.24 10.05 -14.95
N VAL A 846 -33.32 9.01 -14.12
CA VAL A 846 -34.44 8.06 -14.13
C VAL A 846 -35.16 8.11 -12.79
N ARG A 847 -36.40 8.60 -12.80
CA ARG A 847 -37.26 8.58 -11.61
C ARG A 847 -37.85 7.18 -11.43
N GLY A 848 -37.52 6.53 -10.32
CA GLY A 848 -38.03 5.19 -10.00
C GLY A 848 -37.53 4.65 -8.66
N ASP A 849 -38.16 3.58 -8.22
CA ASP A 849 -37.78 2.81 -7.04
C ASP A 849 -37.09 1.50 -7.48
N VAL A 850 -35.87 1.26 -7.00
CA VAL A 850 -35.08 0.07 -7.36
C VAL A 850 -35.76 -1.23 -6.94
N SER A 851 -36.61 -1.20 -5.91
CA SER A 851 -37.41 -2.36 -5.48
C SER A 851 -38.52 -2.75 -6.48
N VAL A 852 -38.84 -1.87 -7.44
CA VAL A 852 -39.83 -2.10 -8.49
C VAL A 852 -39.11 -2.51 -9.78
N LEU A 853 -39.36 -3.74 -10.23
CA LEU A 853 -38.66 -4.33 -11.39
C LEU A 853 -38.80 -3.49 -12.67
N ASP A 854 -39.98 -2.97 -12.95
CA ASP A 854 -40.23 -2.16 -14.15
C ASP A 854 -39.52 -0.80 -14.12
N ASP A 855 -39.25 -0.25 -12.93
CA ASP A 855 -38.47 0.98 -12.78
C ASP A 855 -37.00 0.71 -13.10
N VAL A 856 -36.48 -0.43 -12.67
CA VAL A 856 -35.13 -0.88 -13.01
C VAL A 856 -35.01 -1.14 -14.51
N ARG A 857 -35.96 -1.85 -15.14
CA ARG A 857 -35.97 -2.05 -16.61
C ARG A 857 -35.91 -0.73 -17.35
N ARG A 858 -36.74 0.25 -16.96
CA ARG A 858 -36.68 1.59 -17.56
C ARG A 858 -35.31 2.24 -17.42
N ALA A 859 -34.65 2.08 -16.27
CA ALA A 859 -33.32 2.67 -16.06
C ALA A 859 -32.26 2.12 -17.01
N PHE A 860 -32.27 0.82 -17.27
CA PHE A 860 -31.38 0.19 -18.24
C PHE A 860 -31.73 0.58 -19.68
N GLN A 861 -33.01 0.57 -20.04
CA GLN A 861 -33.47 0.85 -21.40
C GLN A 861 -33.39 2.33 -21.80
N SER A 862 -33.47 3.24 -20.83
CA SER A 862 -33.34 4.68 -21.09
C SER A 862 -31.90 5.18 -21.16
N ALA A 863 -30.91 4.31 -20.90
CA ALA A 863 -29.51 4.70 -20.93
C ALA A 863 -29.07 5.04 -22.36
N THR A 864 -28.45 6.21 -22.54
CA THR A 864 -27.99 6.69 -23.86
C THR A 864 -26.97 5.74 -24.50
N VAL A 865 -26.14 5.10 -23.66
CA VAL A 865 -25.24 4.01 -24.04
C VAL A 865 -25.43 2.85 -23.07
N PRO A 866 -25.19 1.59 -23.50
CA PRO A 866 -25.40 0.42 -22.65
C PRO A 866 -24.72 0.52 -21.28
N VAL A 867 -25.42 0.06 -20.24
CA VAL A 867 -24.88 0.02 -18.89
C VAL A 867 -23.74 -0.99 -18.82
N GLY A 868 -22.56 -0.53 -18.40
CA GLY A 868 -21.34 -1.32 -18.25
C GLY A 868 -20.88 -1.47 -16.80
N GLY A 869 -21.50 -0.78 -15.87
CA GLY A 869 -21.20 -0.90 -14.45
C GLY A 869 -22.37 -0.44 -13.58
N VAL A 870 -22.53 -1.09 -12.43
CA VAL A 870 -23.62 -0.81 -11.49
C VAL A 870 -23.04 -0.46 -10.12
N ILE A 871 -23.59 0.59 -9.52
CA ILE A 871 -23.35 0.98 -8.12
C ILE A 871 -24.70 1.03 -7.42
N GLN A 872 -24.96 0.04 -6.57
CA GLN A 872 -26.15 -0.01 -5.72
C GLN A 872 -25.88 0.75 -4.42
N GLY A 873 -26.31 2.02 -4.37
CA GLY A 873 -26.17 2.91 -3.21
C GLY A 873 -27.49 3.28 -2.54
N ALA A 874 -28.59 2.59 -2.85
CA ALA A 874 -29.89 2.83 -2.22
C ALA A 874 -29.86 2.49 -0.72
N MET A 875 -30.38 3.40 0.09
CA MET A 875 -30.47 3.23 1.53
C MET A 875 -31.75 3.86 2.08
N VAL A 876 -32.45 3.10 2.92
CA VAL A 876 -33.57 3.57 3.75
C VAL A 876 -33.33 3.04 5.15
N LEU A 877 -33.27 3.94 6.14
CA LEU A 877 -33.09 3.57 7.55
C LEU A 877 -34.44 3.59 8.27
N ARG A 878 -34.66 2.56 9.09
CA ARG A 878 -35.84 2.38 9.95
C ARG A 878 -35.37 1.80 11.29
N ASP A 879 -34.45 2.53 11.93
CA ASP A 879 -33.73 2.04 13.10
C ASP A 879 -34.66 1.90 14.30
N LYS A 880 -34.72 0.68 14.84
CA LYS A 880 -35.48 0.34 16.03
C LYS A 880 -34.84 -0.86 16.72
N ILE A 881 -34.84 -0.86 18.06
CA ILE A 881 -34.51 -2.06 18.87
C ILE A 881 -35.41 -3.21 18.41
N PHE A 882 -34.81 -4.38 18.19
CA PHE A 882 -35.43 -5.56 17.58
C PHE A 882 -36.78 -5.93 18.22
N THR A 883 -36.86 -5.97 19.55
CA THR A 883 -38.08 -6.34 20.29
C THR A 883 -39.27 -5.43 20.01
N SER A 884 -39.01 -4.16 19.71
CA SER A 884 -40.02 -3.14 19.40
C SER A 884 -40.22 -2.91 17.90
N MET A 885 -39.42 -3.52 17.04
CA MET A 885 -39.48 -3.33 15.60
C MET A 885 -40.75 -3.98 15.03
N THR A 886 -41.45 -3.24 14.16
CA THR A 886 -42.60 -3.75 13.40
C THR A 886 -42.13 -4.40 12.10
N ILE A 887 -42.95 -5.27 11.51
CA ILE A 887 -42.60 -5.92 10.24
C ILE A 887 -42.53 -4.90 9.09
N ASP A 888 -43.34 -3.83 9.12
CA ASP A 888 -43.30 -2.75 8.13
C ASP A 888 -41.99 -1.98 8.18
N GLU A 889 -41.46 -1.70 9.38
CA GLU A 889 -40.15 -1.09 9.57
C GLU A 889 -39.02 -2.02 9.10
N TYR A 890 -39.19 -3.33 9.29
CA TYR A 890 -38.26 -4.34 8.79
C TYR A 890 -38.21 -4.33 7.25
N HIS A 891 -39.34 -4.58 6.59
CA HIS A 891 -39.45 -4.61 5.13
C HIS A 891 -39.09 -3.28 4.49
N GLY A 892 -39.44 -2.17 5.14
CA GLY A 892 -39.14 -0.82 4.65
C GLY A 892 -37.64 -0.51 4.53
N ALA A 893 -36.80 -1.10 5.39
CA ALA A 893 -35.34 -0.97 5.28
C ALA A 893 -34.74 -2.00 4.28
N VAL A 894 -35.30 -3.20 4.24
CA VAL A 894 -34.82 -4.33 3.42
C VAL A 894 -35.08 -4.12 1.92
N ALA A 895 -36.24 -3.58 1.55
CA ALA A 895 -36.75 -3.57 0.16
C ALA A 895 -35.77 -2.98 -0.87
N CYS A 896 -35.06 -1.89 -0.52
CA CYS A 896 -34.16 -1.21 -1.44
C CYS A 896 -32.84 -1.96 -1.69
N LYS A 897 -32.45 -2.87 -0.79
CA LYS A 897 -31.22 -3.65 -0.86
C LYS A 897 -31.45 -5.06 -1.37
N VAL A 898 -32.48 -5.77 -0.86
CA VAL A 898 -32.71 -7.18 -1.20
C VAL A 898 -33.44 -7.32 -2.55
N PRO A 899 -34.76 -7.02 -2.67
CA PRO A 899 -35.44 -6.96 -3.97
C PRO A 899 -34.74 -6.03 -4.96
N GLY A 900 -34.24 -4.88 -4.50
CA GLY A 900 -33.54 -3.92 -5.36
C GLY A 900 -32.33 -4.51 -6.08
N THR A 901 -31.49 -5.27 -5.39
CA THR A 901 -30.30 -5.90 -5.97
C THR A 901 -30.67 -7.06 -6.89
N TRP A 902 -31.67 -7.87 -6.52
CA TRP A 902 -32.22 -8.90 -7.39
C TRP A 902 -32.74 -8.32 -8.71
N ASN A 903 -33.49 -7.22 -8.67
CA ASN A 903 -33.97 -6.55 -9.87
C ASN A 903 -32.82 -6.07 -10.76
N LEU A 904 -31.78 -5.44 -10.19
CA LEU A 904 -30.60 -5.01 -10.95
C LEU A 904 -29.88 -6.19 -11.61
N HIS A 905 -29.74 -7.31 -10.90
CA HIS A 905 -29.12 -8.52 -11.44
C HIS A 905 -29.95 -9.14 -12.56
N ASN A 906 -31.24 -9.34 -12.34
CA ASN A 906 -32.14 -9.97 -13.29
C ASN A 906 -32.26 -9.15 -14.57
N VAL A 907 -32.44 -7.83 -14.47
CA VAL A 907 -32.51 -6.97 -15.66
C VAL A 907 -31.20 -6.94 -16.43
N ALA A 908 -30.03 -6.93 -15.75
CA ALA A 908 -28.75 -7.01 -16.44
C ALA A 908 -28.57 -8.33 -17.22
N LEU A 909 -29.12 -9.44 -16.71
CA LEU A 909 -29.16 -10.74 -17.41
C LEU A 909 -30.18 -10.76 -18.54
N GLU A 910 -31.39 -10.23 -18.32
CA GLU A 910 -32.46 -10.09 -19.33
C GLU A 910 -31.95 -9.34 -20.57
N GLU A 911 -31.18 -8.26 -20.36
CA GLU A 911 -30.61 -7.41 -21.41
C GLU A 911 -29.24 -7.93 -21.95
N ASN A 912 -28.75 -9.08 -21.46
CA ASN A 912 -27.48 -9.71 -21.84
C ASN A 912 -26.26 -8.75 -21.78
N LEU A 913 -26.16 -8.00 -20.70
CA LEU A 913 -25.12 -6.98 -20.53
C LEU A 913 -23.83 -7.54 -19.94
N ASP A 914 -22.71 -7.24 -20.60
CA ASP A 914 -21.36 -7.46 -20.08
C ASP A 914 -20.96 -6.30 -19.15
N LEU A 915 -21.30 -6.44 -17.87
CA LEU A 915 -20.92 -5.50 -16.83
C LEU A 915 -19.45 -5.72 -16.43
N SER A 916 -18.67 -4.66 -16.37
CA SER A 916 -17.27 -4.69 -15.90
C SER A 916 -17.16 -4.64 -14.36
N PHE A 917 -18.19 -4.15 -13.67
CA PHE A 917 -18.26 -4.16 -12.21
C PHE A 917 -19.71 -4.07 -11.71
N PHE A 918 -19.95 -4.59 -10.50
CA PHE A 918 -21.21 -4.50 -9.76
C PHE A 918 -20.90 -4.24 -8.28
N THR A 919 -20.83 -2.96 -7.89
CA THR A 919 -20.50 -2.57 -6.52
C THR A 919 -21.77 -2.32 -5.71
N MET A 920 -21.88 -2.95 -4.55
CA MET A 920 -22.99 -2.76 -3.61
C MET A 920 -22.48 -2.04 -2.37
N LEU A 921 -23.10 -0.91 -2.02
CA LEU A 921 -22.78 -0.20 -0.78
C LEU A 921 -23.54 -0.86 0.36
N SER A 922 -22.84 -1.75 1.07
CA SER A 922 -23.26 -2.40 2.30
C SER A 922 -22.83 -1.55 3.51
N SER A 923 -22.80 -2.13 4.71
CA SER A 923 -22.37 -1.44 5.91
C SER A 923 -21.76 -2.40 6.92
N VAL A 924 -20.77 -1.91 7.65
CA VAL A 924 -20.15 -2.65 8.75
C VAL A 924 -21.16 -3.10 9.81
N SER A 925 -22.33 -2.45 9.90
CA SER A 925 -23.47 -2.91 10.72
C SER A 925 -23.90 -4.35 10.42
N GLY A 926 -23.81 -4.82 9.17
CA GLY A 926 -24.07 -6.21 8.80
C GLY A 926 -23.02 -7.19 9.34
N VAL A 927 -21.79 -6.71 9.55
CA VAL A 927 -20.65 -7.50 10.04
C VAL A 927 -20.62 -7.53 11.58
N VAL A 928 -20.74 -6.37 12.24
CA VAL A 928 -20.65 -6.27 13.70
C VAL A 928 -21.99 -6.44 14.40
N GLY A 929 -23.11 -6.08 13.76
CA GLY A 929 -24.43 -6.06 14.38
C GLY A 929 -24.70 -4.79 15.19
N GLN A 930 -24.94 -3.65 14.53
CA GLN A 930 -25.19 -2.40 15.24
C GLN A 930 -26.55 -2.44 15.99
N LYS A 931 -26.57 -1.97 17.25
CA LYS A 931 -27.79 -1.90 18.06
C LYS A 931 -28.85 -1.01 17.38
N GLY A 932 -30.09 -1.47 17.35
CA GLY A 932 -31.21 -0.79 16.72
C GLY A 932 -31.30 -0.98 15.21
N GLN A 933 -30.43 -1.79 14.60
CA GLN A 933 -30.32 -1.92 13.14
C GLN A 933 -30.51 -3.35 12.64
N ALA A 934 -31.34 -4.16 13.31
CA ALA A 934 -31.51 -5.58 12.96
C ALA A 934 -32.01 -5.79 11.51
N ASN A 935 -32.90 -4.92 11.03
CA ASN A 935 -33.37 -4.89 9.65
C ASN A 935 -32.26 -4.49 8.65
N TYR A 936 -31.52 -3.43 8.96
CA TYR A 936 -30.44 -2.93 8.12
C TYR A 936 -29.27 -3.92 8.05
N ALA A 937 -28.87 -4.50 9.18
CA ALA A 937 -27.84 -5.53 9.28
C ALA A 937 -28.22 -6.78 8.49
N ALA A 938 -29.49 -7.24 8.56
CA ALA A 938 -29.99 -8.35 7.76
C ALA A 938 -29.88 -8.08 6.25
N ALA A 939 -30.29 -6.89 5.80
CA ALA A 939 -30.20 -6.49 4.40
C ALA A 939 -28.75 -6.38 3.89
N ASN A 940 -27.81 -5.94 4.74
CA ASN A 940 -26.39 -5.85 4.40
C ASN A 940 -25.72 -7.23 4.35
N ALA A 941 -26.05 -8.14 5.28
CA ALA A 941 -25.58 -9.52 5.23
C ALA A 941 -26.03 -10.26 3.95
N PHE A 942 -27.22 -9.92 3.43
CA PHE A 942 -27.64 -10.35 2.09
C PHE A 942 -26.71 -9.82 0.99
N LEU A 943 -26.34 -8.53 0.99
CA LEU A 943 -25.46 -7.96 -0.05
C LEU A 943 -24.08 -8.62 -0.06
N ASP A 944 -23.54 -8.92 1.12
CA ASP A 944 -22.27 -9.61 1.29
C ASP A 944 -22.31 -11.01 0.68
N SER A 945 -23.38 -11.76 0.99
CA SER A 945 -23.61 -13.09 0.41
C SER A 945 -23.92 -13.03 -1.08
N PHE A 946 -24.65 -12.01 -1.54
CA PHE A 946 -24.99 -11.80 -2.94
C PHE A 946 -23.75 -11.56 -3.81
N ALA A 947 -22.73 -10.88 -3.28
CA ALA A 947 -21.45 -10.73 -3.97
C ALA A 947 -20.76 -12.08 -4.22
N VAL A 948 -20.79 -12.98 -3.23
CA VAL A 948 -20.27 -14.35 -3.36
C VAL A 948 -21.06 -15.14 -4.40
N TYR A 949 -22.39 -15.11 -4.31
CA TYR A 949 -23.30 -15.77 -5.26
C TYR A 949 -23.03 -15.32 -6.71
N ARG A 950 -22.99 -14.00 -6.94
CA ARG A 950 -22.81 -13.45 -8.29
C ARG A 950 -21.42 -13.76 -8.86
N GLN A 951 -20.36 -13.75 -8.04
CA GLN A 951 -19.04 -14.22 -8.47
C GLN A 951 -19.00 -15.73 -8.73
N GLY A 952 -19.78 -16.53 -7.99
CA GLY A 952 -19.97 -17.96 -8.27
C GLY A 952 -20.56 -18.25 -9.65
N LEU A 953 -21.29 -17.29 -10.23
CA LEU A 953 -21.77 -17.33 -11.62
C LEU A 953 -20.75 -16.82 -12.64
N GLY A 954 -19.54 -16.46 -12.22
CA GLY A 954 -18.52 -15.82 -13.06
C GLY A 954 -18.80 -14.35 -13.40
N LEU A 955 -19.74 -13.71 -12.70
CA LEU A 955 -20.11 -12.31 -12.91
C LEU A 955 -19.45 -11.41 -11.86
N PRO A 956 -19.06 -10.16 -12.21
CA PRO A 956 -18.41 -9.29 -11.24
C PRO A 956 -19.40 -8.84 -10.16
N ALA A 957 -18.94 -8.80 -8.91
CA ALA A 957 -19.64 -8.22 -7.77
C ALA A 957 -18.71 -7.95 -6.59
N VAL A 958 -18.85 -6.81 -5.92
CA VAL A 958 -18.19 -6.55 -4.63
C VAL A 958 -19.18 -5.85 -3.69
N SER A 959 -19.33 -6.37 -2.49
CA SER A 959 -20.01 -5.71 -1.37
C SER A 959 -19.00 -4.87 -0.57
N VAL A 960 -19.35 -3.62 -0.29
CA VAL A 960 -18.50 -2.68 0.46
C VAL A 960 -19.16 -2.35 1.79
N ASP A 961 -18.64 -2.88 2.89
CA ASP A 961 -19.16 -2.62 4.23
C ASP A 961 -18.63 -1.30 4.77
N LEU A 962 -19.35 -0.22 4.46
CA LEU A 962 -19.02 1.13 4.89
C LEU A 962 -19.18 1.30 6.40
N GLY A 963 -18.16 1.87 7.04
CA GLY A 963 -18.23 2.40 8.40
C GLY A 963 -18.93 3.76 8.50
N ALA A 964 -18.79 4.42 9.65
CA ALA A 964 -19.46 5.69 9.92
C ALA A 964 -18.93 6.82 9.01
N ILE A 965 -19.83 7.56 8.38
CA ILE A 965 -19.49 8.62 7.41
C ILE A 965 -19.63 10.00 8.06
N ASP A 966 -18.54 10.77 8.15
CA ASP A 966 -18.44 11.98 9.00
C ASP A 966 -18.94 13.27 8.30
N ASP A 967 -18.68 13.38 7.00
CA ASP A 967 -18.84 14.65 6.26
C ASP A 967 -20.23 14.85 5.63
N VAL A 968 -20.89 13.76 5.23
CA VAL A 968 -22.12 13.81 4.40
C VAL A 968 -23.04 12.65 4.76
N GLY A 969 -24.32 12.95 4.96
CA GLY A 969 -25.37 11.94 5.18
C GLY A 969 -25.94 11.97 6.59
N TYR A 970 -26.57 10.86 6.99
CA TYR A 970 -27.38 10.76 8.22
C TYR A 970 -26.62 11.13 9.51
N MET A 971 -25.34 10.78 9.61
CA MET A 971 -24.49 11.10 10.78
C MET A 971 -24.14 12.58 10.91
N HIS A 972 -24.05 13.32 9.80
CA HIS A 972 -23.84 14.77 9.83
C HIS A 972 -25.06 15.51 10.40
N GLU A 973 -26.25 14.96 10.16
CA GLU A 973 -27.52 15.48 10.65
C GLU A 973 -27.79 15.10 12.13
N HIS A 974 -27.04 14.15 12.70
CA HIS A 974 -27.21 13.64 14.08
C HIS A 974 -25.88 13.67 14.87
N ASN A 975 -25.59 14.81 15.51
CA ASN A 975 -24.30 15.09 16.18
C ASN A 975 -23.98 14.13 17.35
N ASP A 976 -24.99 13.57 18.01
CA ASP A 976 -24.82 12.69 19.18
C ASP A 976 -24.16 11.35 18.83
N LEU A 977 -24.36 10.85 17.60
CA LEU A 977 -23.76 9.60 17.12
C LEU A 977 -22.27 9.77 16.77
N ARG A 978 -21.82 10.99 16.44
CA ARG A 978 -20.41 11.30 16.17
C ARG A 978 -19.56 11.31 17.44
N VAL A 979 -20.13 11.77 18.55
CA VAL A 979 -19.45 11.86 19.86
C VAL A 979 -19.29 10.49 20.52
N ALA A 980 -20.18 9.52 20.21
CA ALA A 980 -20.16 8.18 20.76
C ALA A 980 -19.22 7.20 20.04
N LEU A 981 -18.59 7.60 18.93
CA LEU A 981 -17.70 6.74 18.15
C LEU A 981 -16.33 6.64 18.83
N ASP A 982 -15.98 5.43 19.28
CA ASP A 982 -14.63 5.14 19.81
C ASP A 982 -13.61 5.22 18.66
N ARG A 983 -12.80 6.28 18.66
CA ARG A 983 -11.81 6.54 17.60
C ARG A 983 -10.59 5.61 17.67
N ASP A 984 -10.42 4.88 18.77
CA ASP A 984 -9.34 3.89 18.91
C ASP A 984 -9.75 2.56 18.26
N ALA A 985 -11.05 2.26 18.18
CA ALA A 985 -11.58 1.06 17.54
C ALA A 985 -12.08 1.30 16.10
N TRP A 986 -12.40 2.54 15.74
CA TRP A 986 -13.05 2.90 14.48
C TRP A 986 -12.39 4.07 13.74
N THR A 987 -12.16 3.89 12.44
CA THR A 987 -11.71 4.97 11.53
C THR A 987 -12.92 5.57 10.80
N PRO A 988 -13.29 6.85 11.05
CA PRO A 988 -14.39 7.49 10.35
C PRO A 988 -14.09 7.66 8.85
N ILE A 989 -15.14 7.64 8.03
CA ILE A 989 -15.05 7.81 6.57
C ILE A 989 -15.46 9.22 6.22
N ASN A 990 -14.52 9.98 5.65
CA ASN A 990 -14.80 11.28 5.08
C ASN A 990 -15.22 11.12 3.59
N GLU A 991 -15.66 12.19 2.93
CA GLU A 991 -16.16 12.10 1.55
C GLU A 991 -15.06 11.65 0.56
N ASN A 992 -13.80 11.99 0.84
CA ASN A 992 -12.67 11.61 0.00
C ASN A 992 -12.32 10.12 0.13
N LEU A 993 -12.26 9.62 1.36
CA LEU A 993 -12.00 8.23 1.66
C LEU A 993 -13.12 7.34 1.12
N PHE A 994 -14.38 7.78 1.20
CA PHE A 994 -15.49 7.07 0.55
C PHE A 994 -15.26 6.86 -0.95
N ARG A 995 -14.84 7.90 -1.68
CA ARG A 995 -14.52 7.78 -3.12
C ARG A 995 -13.33 6.85 -3.37
N GLN A 996 -12.33 6.86 -2.50
CA GLN A 996 -11.19 5.95 -2.56
C GLN A 996 -11.63 4.49 -2.36
N ILE A 997 -12.46 4.21 -1.35
CA ILE A 997 -13.02 2.89 -1.08
C ILE A 997 -13.81 2.36 -2.29
N VAL A 998 -14.67 3.18 -2.88
CA VAL A 998 -15.45 2.76 -4.06
C VAL A 998 -14.55 2.55 -5.28
N ARG A 999 -13.53 3.39 -5.48
CA ARG A 999 -12.50 3.15 -6.51
C ARG A 999 -11.83 1.79 -6.32
N VAL A 1000 -11.43 1.45 -5.10
CA VAL A 1000 -10.81 0.15 -4.76
C VAL A 1000 -11.73 -1.00 -5.12
N SER A 1001 -13.02 -0.90 -4.75
CA SER A 1001 -14.04 -1.90 -5.12
C SER A 1001 -14.15 -2.10 -6.63
N ILE A 1002 -14.16 -1.01 -7.42
CA ILE A 1002 -14.25 -1.09 -8.89
C ILE A 1002 -12.97 -1.66 -9.50
N GLN A 1003 -11.79 -1.20 -9.05
CA GLN A 1003 -10.50 -1.64 -9.60
C GLN A 1003 -10.30 -3.16 -9.44
N GLN A 1004 -10.70 -3.73 -8.31
CA GLN A 1004 -10.61 -5.18 -8.06
C GLN A 1004 -11.41 -6.02 -9.07
N GLN A 1005 -12.45 -5.46 -9.68
CA GLN A 1005 -13.33 -6.16 -10.63
C GLN A 1005 -12.89 -5.99 -12.08
N ILE A 1006 -12.35 -4.83 -12.45
CA ILE A 1006 -11.91 -4.53 -13.82
C ILE A 1006 -10.51 -5.10 -14.12
N SER A 1007 -9.60 -5.04 -13.13
CA SER A 1007 -8.23 -5.52 -13.24
C SER A 1007 -7.77 -6.03 -11.87
N PRO A 1008 -7.92 -7.34 -11.57
CA PRO A 1008 -7.68 -7.89 -10.24
C PRO A 1008 -6.36 -7.37 -9.64
N LEU A 1009 -6.46 -6.70 -8.49
CA LEU A 1009 -5.32 -6.05 -7.82
C LEU A 1009 -4.21 -7.06 -7.48
N VAL A 1010 -4.55 -8.33 -7.30
CA VAL A 1010 -3.66 -9.42 -6.91
C VAL A 1010 -3.90 -10.63 -7.82
N VAL A 1011 -2.88 -11.05 -8.57
CA VAL A 1011 -2.91 -12.27 -9.42
C VAL A 1011 -3.07 -13.55 -8.58
N ALA A 1012 -2.77 -13.47 -7.27
CA ALA A 1012 -2.80 -14.61 -6.34
C ALA A 1012 -4.19 -14.94 -5.75
N ASN A 1013 -5.24 -14.14 -5.97
CA ASN A 1013 -6.59 -14.47 -5.52
C ASN A 1013 -7.38 -15.07 -6.69
N SER A 1014 -7.55 -16.40 -6.69
CA SER A 1014 -8.38 -17.12 -7.68
C SER A 1014 -9.86 -16.70 -7.65
N ARG A 1015 -10.30 -15.99 -6.61
CA ARG A 1015 -11.57 -15.25 -6.51
C ARG A 1015 -11.29 -13.86 -5.94
N SER A 1016 -11.69 -12.80 -6.63
CA SER A 1016 -11.57 -11.42 -6.10
C SER A 1016 -12.25 -11.29 -4.73
N SER A 1017 -11.79 -10.40 -3.85
CA SER A 1017 -12.43 -10.21 -2.53
C SER A 1017 -13.87 -9.77 -2.73
N THR A 1018 -14.83 -10.67 -2.53
CA THR A 1018 -16.27 -10.41 -2.71
C THR A 1018 -16.79 -9.38 -1.70
N GLN A 1019 -16.13 -9.27 -0.55
CA GLN A 1019 -16.47 -8.37 0.54
C GLN A 1019 -15.27 -7.47 0.88
N LEU A 1020 -15.54 -6.18 1.08
CA LEU A 1020 -14.57 -5.16 1.47
C LEU A 1020 -15.03 -4.48 2.76
N ILE A 1021 -14.47 -4.88 3.89
CA ILE A 1021 -14.82 -4.33 5.21
C ILE A 1021 -13.96 -3.11 5.50
N THR A 1022 -14.61 -2.02 5.90
CA THR A 1022 -13.94 -0.74 6.13
C THR A 1022 -14.09 -0.30 7.59
N SER A 1023 -13.24 0.65 8.00
CA SER A 1023 -13.33 1.40 9.27
C SER A 1023 -13.02 0.63 10.55
N ILE A 1024 -12.82 -0.68 10.50
CA ILE A 1024 -12.35 -1.43 11.67
C ILE A 1024 -10.85 -1.19 11.81
N ALA A 1025 -10.44 -0.57 12.93
CA ALA A 1025 -9.03 -0.34 13.21
C ALA A 1025 -8.30 -1.68 13.39
N ALA A 1026 -7.03 -1.73 12.97
CA ALA A 1026 -6.16 -2.88 13.19
C ALA A 1026 -4.77 -2.36 13.61
N PRO A 1027 -4.26 -2.72 14.80
CA PRO A 1027 -4.89 -3.63 15.77
C PRO A 1027 -6.04 -3.01 16.57
N GLN A 1028 -6.89 -3.85 17.15
CA GLN A 1028 -7.96 -3.47 18.07
C GLN A 1028 -7.43 -3.36 19.51
N PRO A 1029 -7.87 -2.37 20.30
CA PRO A 1029 -7.48 -2.25 21.71
C PRO A 1029 -8.12 -3.37 22.55
N ASP A 1030 -7.45 -3.79 23.65
CA ASP A 1030 -7.96 -4.83 24.56
C ASP A 1030 -9.33 -4.49 25.19
N SER A 1031 -9.65 -3.21 25.29
CA SER A 1031 -10.95 -2.71 25.77
C SER A 1031 -12.08 -2.81 24.72
N SER A 1032 -11.77 -3.20 23.49
CA SER A 1032 -12.74 -3.25 22.39
C SER A 1032 -13.80 -4.32 22.63
N LYS A 1033 -15.07 -3.90 22.56
CA LYS A 1033 -16.23 -4.82 22.67
C LYS A 1033 -16.31 -5.81 21.51
N LEU A 1034 -15.63 -5.54 20.39
CA LEU A 1034 -15.59 -6.46 19.24
C LEU A 1034 -14.90 -7.78 19.60
N LEU A 1035 -13.92 -7.76 20.52
CA LEU A 1035 -13.17 -8.95 20.94
C LEU A 1035 -14.01 -9.96 21.76
N ALA A 1036 -15.24 -9.60 22.14
CA ALA A 1036 -16.18 -10.55 22.74
C ALA A 1036 -16.68 -11.59 21.72
N ASP A 1037 -16.72 -11.24 20.42
CA ASP A 1037 -17.10 -12.13 19.33
C ASP A 1037 -15.84 -12.76 18.70
N ALA A 1038 -15.81 -14.10 18.64
CA ALA A 1038 -14.66 -14.87 18.17
C ALA A 1038 -14.17 -14.45 16.77
N ARG A 1039 -15.09 -13.92 15.93
CA ARG A 1039 -14.76 -13.48 14.57
C ARG A 1039 -13.74 -12.34 14.56
N PHE A 1040 -13.66 -11.48 15.59
CA PHE A 1040 -12.75 -10.33 15.61
C PHE A 1040 -11.44 -10.58 16.36
N LEU A 1041 -11.23 -11.77 16.92
CA LEU A 1041 -10.01 -12.09 17.68
C LEU A 1041 -8.74 -11.95 16.83
N GLY A 1042 -8.84 -12.12 15.51
CA GLY A 1042 -7.73 -11.92 14.57
C GLY A 1042 -7.22 -10.49 14.47
N LEU A 1043 -7.86 -9.52 15.13
CA LEU A 1043 -7.49 -8.11 15.12
C LEU A 1043 -6.74 -7.67 16.39
N ALA A 1044 -6.55 -8.54 17.38
CA ALA A 1044 -5.95 -8.20 18.68
C ALA A 1044 -4.40 -8.16 18.69
N PHE A 1045 -3.72 -8.27 17.54
CA PHE A 1045 -2.26 -8.39 17.49
C PHE A 1045 -1.53 -7.13 17.98
N GLY A 1046 -0.41 -7.27 18.70
CA GLY A 1046 0.38 -6.12 19.18
C GLY A 1046 -0.07 -5.52 20.51
N THR A 1047 -1.06 -6.11 21.21
CA THR A 1047 -1.45 -5.75 22.58
C THR A 1047 -0.67 -6.51 23.66
N GLY A 1048 0.25 -7.39 23.28
CA GLY A 1048 1.22 -7.99 24.21
C GLY A 1048 2.00 -6.89 24.91
N GLU A 1049 1.92 -6.86 26.26
CA GLU A 1049 2.50 -5.86 27.17
C GLU A 1049 3.47 -4.89 26.49
N SER A 1050 2.98 -3.69 26.24
CA SER A 1050 3.80 -2.54 25.89
C SER A 1050 4.80 -2.25 27.03
N THR A 1051 5.90 -2.99 27.08
CA THR A 1051 7.13 -2.47 27.68
C THR A 1051 7.58 -1.34 26.77
N ALA A 1052 7.31 -0.13 27.26
CA ALA A 1052 7.65 1.19 26.75
C ALA A 1052 8.71 1.23 25.63
N GLY A 1053 8.38 1.96 24.56
CA GLY A 1053 9.25 2.25 23.45
C GLY A 1053 10.65 2.71 23.86
N GLY A 1054 11.63 2.21 23.10
CA GLY A 1054 13.03 2.59 23.20
C GLY A 1054 13.74 2.30 21.88
N ASP A 1055 13.53 3.16 20.88
CA ASP A 1055 14.37 3.23 19.69
C ASP A 1055 15.86 3.32 20.11
N GLY A 1056 16.68 2.40 19.56
CA GLY A 1056 18.14 2.51 19.54
C GLY A 1056 18.95 2.07 20.78
N LYS A 1057 18.37 1.35 21.76
CA LYS A 1057 19.11 0.85 22.96
C LYS A 1057 19.32 -0.67 23.05
N ASP A 1058 18.85 -1.44 22.07
CA ASP A 1058 18.52 -2.84 22.27
C ASP A 1058 19.71 -3.83 22.23
N ASP A 1059 20.80 -3.51 21.51
CA ASP A 1059 21.99 -4.39 21.47
C ASP A 1059 22.68 -4.54 22.84
N LYS A 1060 22.50 -3.57 23.74
CA LYS A 1060 23.10 -3.58 25.09
C LYS A 1060 22.40 -4.55 26.04
N SER A 1061 21.09 -4.77 25.87
CA SER A 1061 20.33 -5.69 26.72
C SER A 1061 20.59 -7.15 26.34
N ARG A 1062 20.70 -7.42 25.04
CA ARG A 1062 20.91 -8.77 24.47
C ARG A 1062 22.23 -9.41 24.90
N ALA A 1063 23.34 -8.68 24.81
CA ALA A 1063 24.65 -9.21 25.20
C ALA A 1063 24.73 -9.50 26.71
N VAL A 1064 24.07 -8.67 27.54
CA VAL A 1064 24.02 -8.83 29.00
C VAL A 1064 23.14 -10.01 29.40
N GLN A 1065 22.00 -10.21 28.73
CA GLN A 1065 21.15 -11.39 28.93
C GLN A 1065 21.86 -12.69 28.52
N ALA A 1066 22.56 -12.71 27.38
CA ALA A 1066 23.34 -13.87 26.94
C ALA A 1066 24.44 -14.27 27.96
N LEU A 1067 25.14 -13.28 28.54
CA LEU A 1067 26.11 -13.54 29.61
C LEU A 1067 25.45 -14.13 30.87
N MET A 1068 24.28 -13.61 31.25
CA MET A 1068 23.54 -14.13 32.43
C MET A 1068 23.04 -15.56 32.21
N LEU A 1069 22.58 -15.89 31.00
CA LEU A 1069 22.16 -17.25 30.63
C LEU A 1069 23.34 -18.23 30.62
N LEU A 1070 24.52 -17.82 30.13
CA LEU A 1070 25.74 -18.62 30.18
C LEU A 1070 26.23 -18.87 31.62
N ILE A 1071 26.05 -17.89 32.52
CA ILE A 1071 26.38 -18.04 33.94
C ILE A 1071 25.39 -18.98 34.65
N GLN A 1072 24.12 -19.00 34.25
CA GLN A 1072 23.09 -19.87 34.84
C GLN A 1072 23.13 -21.32 34.33
N SER A 1073 23.81 -21.59 33.21
CA SER A 1073 23.85 -22.90 32.54
C SER A 1073 25.12 -23.74 32.82
N ASP A 1074 25.94 -23.34 33.79
CA ASP A 1074 27.20 -24.01 34.16
C ASP A 1074 28.19 -24.15 32.97
N ALA A 1075 28.17 -23.16 32.06
CA ALA A 1075 28.97 -23.15 30.83
C ALA A 1075 30.48 -22.95 31.09
N ASP A 1076 31.32 -23.41 30.16
CA ASP A 1076 32.78 -23.33 30.26
C ASP A 1076 33.29 -21.89 30.47
N GLY A 1077 34.25 -21.72 31.37
CA GLY A 1077 34.75 -20.40 31.80
C GLY A 1077 35.37 -19.57 30.67
N SER A 1078 35.86 -20.19 29.60
CA SER A 1078 36.39 -19.45 28.43
C SER A 1078 35.28 -18.82 27.57
N VAL A 1079 34.10 -19.46 27.52
CA VAL A 1079 32.91 -18.98 26.80
C VAL A 1079 32.28 -17.81 27.56
N VAL A 1080 32.19 -17.94 28.89
CA VAL A 1080 31.70 -16.87 29.77
C VAL A 1080 32.62 -15.64 29.66
N LEU A 1081 33.95 -15.83 29.66
CA LEU A 1081 34.90 -14.73 29.54
C LEU A 1081 34.77 -13.99 28.20
N LYS A 1082 34.61 -14.72 27.09
CA LYS A 1082 34.43 -14.12 25.76
C LYS A 1082 33.15 -13.29 25.68
N ALA A 1083 32.03 -13.84 26.15
CA ALA A 1083 30.75 -13.11 26.21
C ALA A 1083 30.86 -11.84 27.08
N CYS A 1084 31.59 -11.91 28.19
CA CYS A 1084 31.84 -10.77 29.08
C CYS A 1084 32.66 -9.67 28.37
N VAL A 1085 33.67 -10.04 27.58
CA VAL A 1085 34.45 -9.10 26.76
C VAL A 1085 33.57 -8.42 25.72
N ASP A 1086 32.70 -9.15 25.02
CA ASP A 1086 31.85 -8.60 23.97
C ASP A 1086 30.81 -7.60 24.51
N VAL A 1087 30.24 -7.86 25.68
CA VAL A 1087 29.35 -6.92 26.41
C VAL A 1087 30.06 -5.60 26.69
N VAL A 1088 31.26 -5.68 27.28
CA VAL A 1088 32.06 -4.51 27.64
C VAL A 1088 32.44 -3.73 26.37
N ASN A 1089 32.81 -4.42 25.29
CA ASN A 1089 33.22 -3.81 24.03
C ASN A 1089 32.10 -3.01 23.37
N THR A 1090 30.89 -3.57 23.34
CA THR A 1090 29.69 -2.92 22.82
C THR A 1090 29.35 -1.65 23.59
N GLN A 1091 29.53 -1.68 24.92
CA GLN A 1091 29.31 -0.49 25.76
C GLN A 1091 30.35 0.60 25.50
N PHE A 1092 31.62 0.24 25.27
CA PHE A 1092 32.65 1.21 24.88
C PHE A 1092 32.39 1.81 23.49
N GLN A 1093 32.02 0.98 22.50
CA GLN A 1093 31.74 1.44 21.14
C GLN A 1093 30.60 2.47 21.10
N ALA A 1094 29.51 2.20 21.84
CA ALA A 1094 28.39 3.12 21.95
C ALA A 1094 28.74 4.41 22.71
N THR A 1095 29.47 4.30 23.82
CA THR A 1095 29.82 5.46 24.66
C THR A 1095 30.82 6.38 23.95
N LEU A 1096 31.72 5.81 23.16
CA LEU A 1096 32.76 6.53 22.42
C LEU A 1096 32.35 6.87 20.97
N ARG A 1097 31.19 6.41 20.50
CA ARG A 1097 30.69 6.54 19.11
C ARG A 1097 31.68 6.02 18.06
N LEU A 1098 32.30 4.89 18.35
CA LEU A 1098 33.26 4.25 17.43
C LEU A 1098 32.52 3.49 16.33
N VAL A 1099 33.03 3.59 15.10
CA VAL A 1099 32.46 2.90 13.93
C VAL A 1099 32.78 1.40 13.94
N GLU A 1100 33.87 1.00 14.62
CA GLU A 1100 34.33 -0.38 14.73
C GLU A 1100 34.54 -0.79 16.22
N PRO A 1101 34.45 -2.08 16.58
CA PRO A 1101 34.69 -2.59 17.94
C PRO A 1101 36.15 -2.36 18.38
N MET A 1102 36.39 -2.18 19.68
CA MET A 1102 37.76 -2.01 20.18
C MET A 1102 38.49 -3.36 20.29
N GLU A 1103 39.72 -3.40 19.80
CA GLU A 1103 40.63 -4.52 20.06
C GLU A 1103 41.14 -4.49 21.51
N PRO A 1104 40.98 -5.56 22.32
CA PRO A 1104 41.35 -5.58 23.74
C PRO A 1104 42.82 -5.26 24.05
N ALA A 1105 43.72 -5.50 23.10
CA ALA A 1105 45.16 -5.30 23.25
C ALA A 1105 45.68 -3.95 22.74
N LYS A 1106 44.80 -3.09 22.19
CA LYS A 1106 45.20 -1.84 21.54
C LYS A 1106 44.96 -0.64 22.46
N PRO A 1107 45.95 0.25 22.68
CA PRO A 1107 45.77 1.40 23.58
C PRO A 1107 44.76 2.42 23.02
N LEU A 1108 43.94 3.03 23.89
CA LEU A 1108 42.88 4.01 23.53
C LEU A 1108 43.38 5.20 22.69
N SER A 1109 44.67 5.54 22.81
CA SER A 1109 45.32 6.58 21.99
C SER A 1109 45.29 6.27 20.49
N SER A 1110 45.25 4.99 20.11
CA SER A 1110 45.18 4.55 18.71
C SER A 1110 43.83 4.84 18.04
N TYR A 1111 42.78 5.12 18.82
CA TYR A 1111 41.46 5.50 18.33
C TYR A 1111 41.23 7.03 18.36
N GLY A 1112 42.27 7.84 18.59
CA GLY A 1112 42.21 9.31 18.51
C GLY A 1112 41.90 10.05 19.82
N TYR A 1113 41.74 9.35 20.95
CA TYR A 1113 41.31 9.94 22.24
C TYR A 1113 42.48 10.23 23.21
N GLY A 1114 43.51 10.92 22.73
CA GLY A 1114 44.78 11.04 23.45
C GLY A 1114 44.89 12.09 24.56
N ARG A 1115 44.03 13.13 24.66
CA ARG A 1115 44.26 14.27 25.60
C ARG A 1115 43.04 15.00 26.16
N LEU A 1116 41.83 14.48 26.03
CA LEU A 1116 40.63 15.08 26.65
C LEU A 1116 39.94 13.99 27.49
N PHE A 1117 39.47 14.35 28.69
CA PHE A 1117 38.64 13.56 29.64
C PHE A 1117 39.34 12.73 30.75
N PRO A 1118 39.76 13.37 31.86
CA PRO A 1118 40.02 12.68 33.13
C PRO A 1118 38.74 12.19 33.84
N GLY A 1119 37.55 12.71 33.49
CA GLY A 1119 36.32 12.50 34.24
C GLY A 1119 35.55 11.20 33.95
N VAL A 1120 35.76 10.55 32.80
CA VAL A 1120 34.98 9.37 32.39
C VAL A 1120 35.51 8.08 33.02
N CYS A 1121 36.83 7.96 33.24
CA CYS A 1121 37.41 6.79 33.91
C CYS A 1121 36.95 6.62 35.37
N GLN A 1122 36.56 7.72 36.04
CA GLN A 1122 36.17 7.68 37.46
C GLN A 1122 34.69 7.33 37.69
N TRP A 1123 33.83 7.54 36.68
CA TRP A 1123 32.40 7.21 36.74
C TRP A 1123 32.13 5.75 36.36
N THR A 1124 32.89 5.20 35.40
CA THR A 1124 32.63 3.88 34.80
C THR A 1124 33.06 2.68 35.65
N PHE A 1125 33.94 2.85 36.65
CA PHE A 1125 34.40 1.76 37.54
C PHE A 1125 33.69 1.74 38.91
N ARG A 1126 32.67 2.59 39.12
CA ARG A 1126 31.91 2.68 40.38
C ARG A 1126 30.49 2.12 40.30
N HIS A 1127 30.03 1.72 39.12
CA HIS A 1127 28.79 0.99 38.86
C HIS A 1127 29.17 -0.25 38.06
#